data_AF-A0AA36J098-F1
#
_entry.id   AF-A0AA36J098-F1
#
_cell.length_a   1.000
_cell.length_b   1.000
_cell.length_c   1.000
_cell.angle_alpha   90.00
_cell.angle_beta   90.00
_cell.angle_gamma   90.00
#
_symmetry.space_group_name_H-M   'P 1'
#
loop_
_entity.id
_entity.type
_entity.pdbx_description
1 polymer ?
#
loop_
_entity_poly.entity_id
_entity_poly.type
_entity_poly.pdbx_seq_one_letter_code
_entity_poly.pdbx_strand_id
1 'polypeptide(L)'
;MVSRMKGFAALSVVIAVLMGALYVYENLIYLRVLHSLSPNLAAVAALQTENAFYYSYFQELVDSESLLEGFQRIIWDRRTEYPEVLNAIRRFNIYQEILLAVEYRLLGLLGLGFALPHPFDFFRLHIVVLNGVGQGFLCLLASEISGNPFAGLLCFLVSFLNRFQTSRLGNYTSSDLRELWGIPLLWVQSYLVWRVLLASHQPSQRRRWLLLGLMLVTIAFIVSWQFSPFLLLLQATALYSINIVAGFDSLRPVLVEILNVYVVSMAVAVVLHFGSPYLLTSPFFFQLVALKVSTSLCFCHRPALYTWRSWFLRRASHVAEGLVAVVSFLLVRQVLAPFATADTHVYEILCTKVSAVNDMLPAQFQLPQNKLPACAEPSFNANLYLIMGVFKLLEWSSLQVYLQSTAAPAAAASCLLVLLRALGNWMAVQAAKRQKAKKGKNAKEEKLDFREEESEDAALLFFVAQFVLFLLLGSLVNRLRVAFAPPMMVLAVVLWGPRVWGPWGKTKAVMPILLLGYVCHGLWMASMLPCLTAEEGICQHLADKFSNDGDLADLYDWINEVVKPGTPVLASMNLAGSMRAFTHVPMIIHPQFESENLRKRVQQAYELYNCGSEESFATTMENLKAKLVIFEYSRCFFTPYKLDDKRKNCNSKKHQTEDLMCMKLHARSRYFKLMFMNGNYAVFQLRKQPLDGPRPKALEVRRWLDDHSNCWALKLFPENGYVNYYQARFLDVDANRPKDAKPYYEKALRLLQNNPKVLTEVILYHDLVLQHPSFSSALVQRRAKSSKAGELSLLQLKGPGVGTLMCEAAVAAKSGGQAKLALQLWQRAQELAPLGNCVRNNWPIINDERAEDNSYARQYSTWAKVRMAAAGGVSLEIGPHHLVNVRFLEDDDLTLWPPKNKTSW
;
A
#
# COMPACT_ATOMS: atom_id res chain seq x y z
N MET A 1 -31.84 31.80 14.14
CA MET A 1 -30.41 31.43 14.04
C MET A 1 -30.17 29.94 14.34
N VAL A 2 -30.67 29.42 15.47
CA VAL A 2 -30.54 27.99 15.86
C VAL A 2 -31.15 26.99 14.85
N SER A 3 -32.31 27.28 14.25
CA SER A 3 -32.92 26.43 13.20
C SER A 3 -32.05 26.36 11.92
N ARG A 4 -31.49 27.51 11.47
CA ARG A 4 -30.52 27.55 10.35
C ARG A 4 -29.24 26.77 10.66
N MET A 5 -28.71 26.87 11.89
CA MET A 5 -27.51 26.13 12.30
C MET A 5 -27.73 24.61 12.36
N LYS A 6 -28.91 24.16 12.78
CA LYS A 6 -29.30 22.74 12.71
C LYS A 6 -29.42 22.25 11.27
N GLY A 7 -29.98 23.07 10.37
CA GLY A 7 -30.05 22.76 8.94
C GLY A 7 -28.67 22.60 8.27
N PHE A 8 -27.71 23.48 8.59
CA PHE A 8 -26.33 23.38 8.08
C PHE A 8 -25.60 22.12 8.56
N ALA A 9 -25.77 21.74 9.82
CA ALA A 9 -25.17 20.53 10.37
C ALA A 9 -25.77 19.26 9.71
N ALA A 10 -27.10 19.20 9.56
CA ALA A 10 -27.77 18.09 8.90
C ALA A 10 -27.32 17.95 7.43
N LEU A 11 -27.25 19.06 6.68
CA LEU A 11 -26.77 19.07 5.30
C LEU A 11 -25.33 18.57 5.18
N SER A 12 -24.44 18.98 6.10
CA SER A 12 -23.05 18.53 6.11
C SER A 12 -22.94 17.02 6.30
N VAL A 13 -23.78 16.43 7.16
CA VAL A 13 -23.86 14.98 7.37
C VAL A 13 -24.36 14.26 6.13
N VAL A 14 -25.41 14.76 5.48
CA VAL A 14 -25.92 14.18 4.23
C VAL A 14 -24.85 14.20 3.14
N ILE A 15 -24.17 15.33 2.93
CA ILE A 15 -23.09 15.45 1.94
C ILE A 15 -21.96 14.47 2.27
N ALA A 16 -21.53 14.38 3.53
CA ALA A 16 -20.47 13.48 3.94
C ALA A 16 -20.81 12.00 3.71
N VAL A 17 -22.04 11.57 4.03
CA VAL A 17 -22.49 10.20 3.78
C VAL A 17 -22.53 9.92 2.28
N LEU A 18 -23.05 10.85 1.46
CA LEU A 18 -23.07 10.70 0.00
C LEU A 18 -21.66 10.63 -0.59
N MET A 19 -20.73 11.46 -0.13
CA MET A 19 -19.34 11.43 -0.59
C MET A 19 -18.60 10.17 -0.14
N GLY A 20 -18.88 9.66 1.06
CA GLY A 20 -18.39 8.37 1.53
C GLY A 20 -18.91 7.21 0.68
N ALA A 21 -20.21 7.21 0.35
CA ALA A 21 -20.81 6.22 -0.55
C ALA A 21 -20.25 6.31 -1.97
N LEU A 22 -20.01 7.53 -2.47
CA LEU A 22 -19.37 7.74 -3.76
C LEU A 22 -17.93 7.22 -3.76
N TYR A 23 -17.18 7.42 -2.68
CA TYR A 23 -15.83 6.84 -2.51
C TYR A 23 -15.85 5.30 -2.55
N VAL A 24 -16.85 4.67 -1.93
CA VAL A 24 -17.06 3.21 -2.02
C VAL A 24 -17.33 2.79 -3.46
N TYR A 25 -18.35 3.40 -4.09
CA TYR A 25 -18.74 3.09 -5.46
C TYR A 25 -17.59 3.23 -6.44
N GLU A 26 -16.83 4.31 -6.31
CA GLU A 26 -15.62 4.57 -7.07
C GLU A 26 -14.61 3.44 -6.91
N ASN A 27 -14.20 3.08 -5.69
CA ASN A 27 -13.21 2.02 -5.48
C ASN A 27 -13.70 0.64 -5.95
N LEU A 28 -15.01 0.37 -5.87
CA LEU A 28 -15.59 -0.83 -6.47
C LEU A 28 -15.46 -0.87 -8.00
N ILE A 29 -15.50 0.28 -8.69
CA ILE A 29 -15.24 0.35 -10.14
C ILE A 29 -13.79 -0.07 -10.44
N TYR A 30 -12.81 0.40 -9.66
CA TYR A 30 -11.40 0.01 -9.87
C TYR A 30 -11.17 -1.47 -9.65
N LEU A 31 -11.90 -2.07 -8.71
CA LEU A 31 -11.83 -3.50 -8.44
C LEU A 31 -12.56 -4.35 -9.49
N ARG A 32 -13.35 -3.77 -10.42
CA ARG A 32 -14.00 -4.53 -11.52
C ARG A 32 -13.01 -5.29 -12.39
N VAL A 33 -11.78 -4.80 -12.49
CA VAL A 33 -10.69 -5.48 -13.19
C VAL A 33 -10.51 -6.91 -12.64
N LEU A 34 -10.60 -7.10 -11.33
CA LEU A 34 -10.50 -8.42 -10.71
C LEU A 34 -11.77 -9.26 -10.91
N HIS A 35 -12.94 -8.64 -11.03
CA HIS A 35 -14.18 -9.36 -11.34
C HIS A 35 -14.19 -9.95 -12.77
N SER A 36 -13.26 -9.53 -13.63
CA SER A 36 -13.05 -10.17 -14.93
C SER A 36 -12.35 -11.54 -14.84
N LEU A 37 -11.76 -11.85 -13.68
CA LEU A 37 -11.08 -13.10 -13.37
C LEU A 37 -11.97 -14.01 -12.52
N SER A 38 -11.68 -15.31 -12.49
CA SER A 38 -12.29 -16.19 -11.49
C SER A 38 -11.87 -15.75 -10.08
N PRO A 39 -12.72 -15.90 -9.04
CA PRO A 39 -12.41 -15.41 -7.70
C PRO A 39 -11.08 -15.93 -7.12
N ASN A 40 -10.72 -17.18 -7.42
CA ASN A 40 -9.44 -17.77 -6.99
C ASN A 40 -8.24 -17.12 -7.69
N LEU A 41 -8.35 -16.86 -9.00
CA LEU A 41 -7.29 -16.19 -9.74
C LEU A 41 -7.18 -14.71 -9.35
N ALA A 42 -8.32 -14.05 -9.11
CA ALA A 42 -8.38 -12.70 -8.57
C ALA A 42 -7.69 -12.60 -7.20
N ALA A 43 -7.89 -13.61 -6.34
CA ALA A 43 -7.23 -13.71 -5.05
C ALA A 43 -5.70 -13.85 -5.21
N VAL A 44 -5.22 -14.77 -6.06
CA VAL A 44 -3.78 -14.95 -6.32
C VAL A 44 -3.14 -13.68 -6.90
N ALA A 45 -3.84 -13.00 -7.80
CA ALA A 45 -3.38 -11.77 -8.44
C ALA A 45 -3.19 -10.61 -7.45
N ALA A 46 -4.06 -10.53 -6.45
CA ALA A 46 -4.21 -9.34 -5.63
C ALA A 46 -3.65 -9.53 -4.21
N LEU A 47 -3.63 -10.76 -3.70
CA LEU A 47 -3.05 -11.12 -2.41
C LEU A 47 -1.60 -11.54 -2.57
N GLN A 48 -0.72 -10.57 -2.44
CA GLN A 48 0.73 -10.78 -2.39
C GLN A 48 1.30 -10.29 -1.06
N THR A 49 2.43 -10.85 -0.62
CA THR A 49 3.20 -10.35 0.54
C THR A 49 2.36 -10.24 1.84
N GLU A 50 2.32 -9.06 2.46
CA GLU A 50 1.59 -8.74 3.70
C GLU A 50 0.07 -8.94 3.57
N ASN A 51 -0.53 -8.63 2.42
CA ASN A 51 -1.97 -8.76 2.20
C ASN A 51 -2.42 -10.22 2.31
N ALA A 52 -1.70 -11.11 1.61
CA ALA A 52 -1.99 -12.53 1.62
C ALA A 52 -1.74 -13.15 3.00
N PHE A 53 -0.69 -12.68 3.68
CA PHE A 53 -0.36 -13.13 5.02
C PHE A 53 -1.53 -12.93 5.99
N TYR A 54 -2.12 -11.74 6.04
CA TYR A 54 -3.26 -11.49 6.93
C TYR A 54 -4.54 -12.16 6.45
N TYR A 55 -4.84 -12.09 5.15
CA TYR A 55 -6.00 -12.79 4.58
C TYR A 55 -6.00 -14.29 4.88
N SER A 56 -4.82 -14.94 4.95
CA SER A 56 -4.70 -16.36 5.26
C SER A 56 -5.37 -16.76 6.58
N TYR A 57 -5.36 -15.89 7.60
CA TYR A 57 -6.00 -16.18 8.90
C TYR A 57 -7.52 -16.07 8.84
N PHE A 58 -8.03 -15.09 8.08
CA PHE A 58 -9.46 -14.98 7.80
C PHE A 58 -9.94 -16.23 7.05
N GLN A 59 -9.23 -16.61 5.98
CA GLN A 59 -9.55 -17.79 5.19
C GLN A 59 -9.49 -19.08 6.04
N GLU A 60 -8.46 -19.25 6.87
CA GLU A 60 -8.33 -20.42 7.75
C GLU A 60 -9.51 -20.59 8.70
N LEU A 61 -10.07 -19.49 9.23
CA LEU A 61 -11.27 -19.51 10.08
C LEU A 61 -12.56 -19.79 9.29
N VAL A 62 -12.66 -19.27 8.06
CA VAL A 62 -13.81 -19.51 7.17
C VAL A 62 -13.84 -20.98 6.73
N ASP A 63 -12.71 -21.51 6.29
CA ASP A 63 -12.55 -22.85 5.70
C ASP A 63 -12.52 -23.99 6.74
N SER A 64 -12.29 -23.69 8.02
CA SER A 64 -12.35 -24.68 9.10
C SER A 64 -13.77 -25.28 9.24
N GLU A 65 -13.93 -26.48 9.81
CA GLU A 65 -15.26 -27.08 9.99
C GLU A 65 -16.05 -26.32 11.05
N SER A 66 -15.39 -25.95 12.15
CA SER A 66 -15.96 -25.16 13.24
C SER A 66 -15.09 -23.95 13.59
N LEU A 67 -15.72 -22.93 14.19
CA LEU A 67 -14.97 -21.76 14.70
C LEU A 67 -13.96 -22.18 15.78
N LEU A 68 -14.33 -23.14 16.65
CA LEU A 68 -13.45 -23.63 17.71
C LEU A 68 -12.17 -24.26 17.14
N GLU A 69 -12.32 -25.10 16.11
CA GLU A 69 -11.18 -25.69 15.42
C GLU A 69 -10.31 -24.61 14.76
N GLY A 70 -10.92 -23.66 14.06
CA GLY A 70 -10.20 -22.53 13.47
C GLY A 70 -9.44 -21.72 14.52
N PHE A 71 -10.05 -21.43 15.66
CA PHE A 71 -9.39 -20.77 16.80
C PHE A 71 -8.21 -21.59 17.33
N GLN A 72 -8.35 -22.91 17.46
CA GLN A 72 -7.25 -23.78 17.89
C GLN A 72 -6.08 -23.74 16.92
N ARG A 73 -6.34 -23.72 15.60
CA ARG A 73 -5.29 -23.66 14.58
C ARG A 73 -4.52 -22.34 14.61
N ILE A 74 -5.18 -21.20 14.85
CA ILE A 74 -4.50 -19.89 14.96
C ILE A 74 -3.83 -19.66 16.33
N ILE A 75 -4.35 -20.24 17.42
CA ILE A 75 -3.75 -20.15 18.77
C ILE A 75 -2.50 -21.04 18.86
N TRP A 76 -2.52 -22.19 18.19
CA TRP A 76 -1.42 -23.14 18.13
C TRP A 76 -0.85 -23.21 16.71
N ASP A 77 -0.56 -22.06 16.12
CA ASP A 77 -0.13 -21.94 14.74
C ASP A 77 1.28 -22.52 14.57
N ARG A 78 1.37 -23.58 13.77
CA ARG A 78 2.62 -24.28 13.42
C ARG A 78 3.08 -23.99 11.99
N ARG A 79 2.30 -23.19 11.24
CA ARG A 79 2.50 -22.95 9.81
C ARG A 79 3.21 -21.63 9.52
N THR A 80 3.22 -20.66 10.42
CA THR A 80 3.78 -19.32 10.12
C THR A 80 5.28 -19.17 10.39
N GLU A 81 5.78 -19.67 11.53
CA GLU A 81 7.18 -19.52 11.94
C GLU A 81 7.80 -20.90 12.29
N TYR A 82 7.62 -21.91 11.45
CA TYR A 82 8.15 -23.26 11.69
C TYR A 82 9.66 -23.25 12.03
N PRO A 83 10.14 -24.06 13.00
CA PRO A 83 9.44 -25.10 13.77
C PRO A 83 8.70 -24.59 15.02
N GLU A 84 8.66 -23.28 15.24
CA GLU A 84 8.05 -22.71 16.42
C GLU A 84 6.52 -22.82 16.33
N VAL A 85 5.89 -23.04 17.50
CA VAL A 85 4.43 -22.95 17.65
C VAL A 85 4.13 -21.64 18.34
N LEU A 86 3.34 -20.79 17.69
CA LEU A 86 3.01 -19.47 18.21
C LEU A 86 1.51 -19.24 18.27
N ASN A 87 1.13 -18.31 19.12
CA ASN A 87 -0.21 -17.76 19.15
C ASN A 87 -0.28 -16.59 18.18
N ALA A 88 -0.93 -16.79 17.03
CA ALA A 88 -1.00 -15.79 15.96
C ALA A 88 -1.75 -14.52 16.40
N ILE A 89 -2.72 -14.63 17.32
CA ILE A 89 -3.46 -13.49 17.87
C ILE A 89 -2.51 -12.59 18.66
N ARG A 90 -1.76 -13.17 19.59
CA ARG A 90 -0.76 -12.44 20.39
C ARG A 90 0.37 -11.89 19.51
N ARG A 91 0.76 -12.64 18.49
CA ARG A 91 1.94 -12.35 17.67
C ARG A 91 1.70 -11.28 16.60
N PHE A 92 0.58 -11.37 15.89
CA PHE A 92 0.29 -10.59 14.68
C PHE A 92 -0.98 -9.74 14.78
N ASN A 93 -1.67 -9.79 15.92
CA ASN A 93 -2.78 -8.90 16.23
C ASN A 93 -3.90 -8.98 15.16
N ILE A 94 -4.39 -10.20 14.91
CA ILE A 94 -5.30 -10.56 13.80
C ILE A 94 -6.80 -10.39 14.13
N TYR A 95 -7.16 -9.38 14.92
CA TYR A 95 -8.54 -9.20 15.37
C TYR A 95 -9.52 -8.91 14.24
N GLN A 96 -9.10 -8.15 13.23
CA GLN A 96 -9.93 -7.79 12.08
C GLN A 96 -10.31 -9.04 11.28
N GLU A 97 -9.33 -9.91 11.06
CA GLU A 97 -9.51 -11.18 10.36
C GLU A 97 -10.47 -12.11 11.14
N ILE A 98 -10.32 -12.18 12.46
CA ILE A 98 -11.20 -12.97 13.33
C ILE A 98 -12.63 -12.44 13.30
N LEU A 99 -12.81 -11.13 13.49
CA LEU A 99 -14.14 -10.50 13.53
C LEU A 99 -14.88 -10.71 12.21
N LEU A 100 -14.21 -10.52 11.08
CA LEU A 100 -14.81 -10.75 9.77
C LEU A 100 -15.12 -12.22 9.51
N ALA A 101 -14.26 -13.16 9.94
CA ALA A 101 -14.53 -14.59 9.73
C ALA A 101 -15.74 -15.06 10.54
N VAL A 102 -15.88 -14.57 11.78
CA VAL A 102 -17.06 -14.82 12.62
C VAL A 102 -18.30 -14.22 11.96
N GLU A 103 -18.23 -12.98 11.49
CA GLU A 103 -19.33 -12.33 10.76
C GLU A 103 -19.74 -13.12 9.52
N TYR A 104 -18.79 -13.51 8.66
CA TYR A 104 -19.04 -14.27 7.44
C TYR A 104 -19.77 -15.60 7.73
N ARG A 105 -19.29 -16.36 8.72
CA ARG A 105 -19.91 -17.63 9.11
C ARG A 105 -21.29 -17.43 9.73
N LEU A 106 -21.49 -16.41 10.56
CA LEU A 106 -22.80 -16.11 11.14
C LEU A 106 -23.83 -15.71 10.08
N LEU A 107 -23.44 -14.87 9.12
CA LEU A 107 -24.32 -14.49 8.01
C LEU A 107 -24.69 -15.70 7.14
N GLY A 108 -23.75 -16.63 6.94
CA GLY A 108 -23.98 -17.87 6.21
C GLY A 108 -24.97 -18.79 6.93
N LEU A 109 -24.87 -18.89 8.26
CA LEU A 109 -25.78 -19.66 9.09
C LEU A 109 -27.19 -19.06 9.17
N LEU A 110 -27.30 -17.73 9.21
CA LEU A 110 -28.57 -17.03 9.33
C LEU A 110 -29.42 -17.11 8.05
N GLY A 111 -28.85 -17.56 6.92
CA GLY A 111 -29.61 -17.94 5.72
C GLY A 111 -30.56 -16.85 5.23
N LEU A 112 -30.13 -15.58 5.24
CA LEU A 112 -30.97 -14.39 5.01
C LEU A 112 -31.52 -14.24 3.57
N GLY A 113 -31.52 -15.30 2.76
CA GLY A 113 -32.08 -15.30 1.40
C GLY A 113 -31.18 -14.66 0.32
N PHE A 114 -29.95 -14.27 0.66
CA PHE A 114 -28.97 -13.74 -0.28
C PHE A 114 -27.75 -14.65 -0.35
N ALA A 115 -27.25 -14.92 -1.56
CA ALA A 115 -25.97 -15.61 -1.73
C ALA A 115 -24.84 -14.72 -1.20
N LEU A 116 -24.07 -15.22 -0.24
CA LEU A 116 -22.90 -14.49 0.24
C LEU A 116 -21.87 -14.38 -0.89
N PRO A 117 -21.18 -13.24 -1.00
CA PRO A 117 -20.06 -13.12 -1.94
C PRO A 117 -18.95 -14.11 -1.57
N HIS A 118 -18.07 -14.37 -2.53
CA HIS A 118 -16.86 -15.17 -2.30
C HIS A 118 -16.07 -14.58 -1.11
N PRO A 119 -15.44 -15.39 -0.23
CA PRO A 119 -14.76 -14.89 0.98
C PRO A 119 -13.77 -13.75 0.71
N PHE A 120 -13.05 -13.84 -0.42
CA PHE A 120 -12.14 -12.80 -0.89
C PHE A 120 -12.83 -11.44 -1.12
N ASP A 121 -13.97 -11.44 -1.83
CA ASP A 121 -14.73 -10.22 -2.11
C ASP A 121 -15.39 -9.67 -0.85
N PHE A 122 -15.84 -10.56 0.04
CA PHE A 122 -16.39 -10.19 1.35
C PHE A 122 -15.37 -9.43 2.20
N PHE A 123 -14.15 -9.97 2.31
CA PHE A 123 -13.07 -9.36 3.07
C PHE A 123 -12.73 -7.95 2.56
N ARG A 124 -12.64 -7.80 1.23
CA ARG A 124 -12.33 -6.52 0.58
C ARG A 124 -13.43 -5.49 0.68
N LEU A 125 -14.68 -5.91 0.58
CA LEU A 125 -15.81 -5.00 0.69
C LEU A 125 -15.78 -4.24 2.03
N HIS A 126 -15.43 -4.92 3.13
CA HIS A 126 -15.31 -4.29 4.45
C HIS A 126 -14.23 -3.21 4.49
N ILE A 127 -13.07 -3.47 3.87
CA ILE A 127 -11.98 -2.48 3.79
C ILE A 127 -12.44 -1.27 2.99
N VAL A 128 -13.08 -1.48 1.83
CA VAL A 128 -13.58 -0.39 0.98
C VAL A 128 -14.63 0.44 1.72
N VAL A 129 -15.59 -0.21 2.39
CA VAL A 129 -16.65 0.45 3.17
C VAL A 129 -16.04 1.26 4.32
N LEU A 130 -15.10 0.70 5.07
CA LEU A 130 -14.43 1.40 6.16
C LEU A 130 -13.68 2.65 5.67
N ASN A 131 -13.01 2.56 4.52
CA ASN A 131 -12.36 3.73 3.91
C ASN A 131 -13.36 4.77 3.41
N GLY A 132 -14.53 4.35 2.91
CA GLY A 132 -15.66 5.24 2.60
C GLY A 132 -16.17 5.99 3.83
N VAL A 133 -16.28 5.31 4.97
CA VAL A 133 -16.59 5.95 6.27
C VAL A 133 -15.51 6.98 6.62
N GLY A 134 -14.23 6.60 6.53
CA GLY A 134 -13.10 7.51 6.75
C GLY A 134 -13.17 8.77 5.88
N GLN A 135 -13.44 8.62 4.58
CA GLN A 135 -13.62 9.74 3.65
C GLN A 135 -14.82 10.61 4.04
N GLY A 136 -15.94 10.02 4.46
CA GLY A 136 -17.09 10.76 4.98
C GLY A 136 -16.72 11.63 6.19
N PHE A 137 -15.94 11.12 7.13
CA PHE A 137 -15.47 11.89 8.29
C PHE A 137 -14.48 13.01 7.91
N LEU A 138 -13.66 12.83 6.87
CA LEU A 138 -12.85 13.92 6.32
C LEU A 138 -13.71 15.02 5.70
N CYS A 139 -14.76 14.65 4.96
CA CYS A 139 -15.73 15.60 4.43
C CYS A 139 -16.47 16.36 5.55
N LEU A 140 -16.83 15.67 6.65
CA LEU A 140 -17.40 16.30 7.84
C LEU A 140 -16.42 17.29 8.48
N LEU A 141 -15.15 16.90 8.65
CA LEU A 141 -14.09 17.78 9.14
C LEU A 141 -13.94 19.02 8.25
N ALA A 142 -13.90 18.86 6.93
CA ALA A 142 -13.82 20.00 6.01
C ALA A 142 -15.03 20.94 6.14
N SER A 143 -16.25 20.41 6.22
CA SER A 143 -17.47 21.21 6.40
C SER A 143 -17.52 21.92 7.76
N GLU A 144 -17.12 21.25 8.84
CA GLU A 144 -17.09 21.84 10.17
C GLU A 144 -15.96 22.87 10.34
N ILE A 145 -14.74 22.59 9.88
CA ILE A 145 -13.61 23.52 10.00
C ILE A 145 -13.84 24.77 9.14
N SER A 146 -14.35 24.60 7.91
CA SER A 146 -14.62 25.73 7.00
C SER A 146 -15.83 26.56 7.41
N GLY A 147 -16.83 25.94 8.05
CA GLY A 147 -18.14 26.54 8.27
C GLY A 147 -19.01 26.60 7.00
N ASN A 148 -18.64 25.87 5.95
CA ASN A 148 -19.39 25.72 4.71
C ASN A 148 -19.79 24.25 4.51
N PRO A 149 -21.09 23.89 4.47
CA PRO A 149 -21.52 22.51 4.29
C PRO A 149 -21.02 21.86 2.99
N PHE A 150 -20.78 22.66 1.94
CA PHE A 150 -20.32 22.19 0.63
C PHE A 150 -18.80 21.96 0.57
N ALA A 151 -18.04 22.38 1.59
CA ALA A 151 -16.61 22.07 1.66
C ALA A 151 -16.35 20.55 1.64
N GLY A 152 -17.27 19.73 2.16
CA GLY A 152 -17.20 18.28 2.04
C GLY A 152 -17.14 17.78 0.59
N LEU A 153 -17.90 18.38 -0.33
CA LEU A 153 -17.90 18.01 -1.76
C LEU A 153 -16.54 18.34 -2.41
N LEU A 154 -16.03 19.56 -2.17
CA LEU A 154 -14.73 19.95 -2.70
C LEU A 154 -13.60 19.14 -2.06
N CYS A 155 -13.72 18.76 -0.77
CA CYS A 155 -12.76 17.88 -0.10
C CYS A 155 -12.70 16.50 -0.76
N PHE A 156 -13.85 15.92 -1.12
CA PHE A 156 -13.91 14.69 -1.89
C PHE A 156 -13.23 14.86 -3.26
N LEU A 157 -13.52 15.94 -3.98
CA LEU A 157 -12.94 16.22 -5.29
C LEU A 157 -11.41 16.32 -5.26
N VAL A 158 -10.87 17.06 -4.29
CA VAL A 158 -9.42 17.22 -4.10
C VAL A 158 -8.78 15.89 -3.68
N SER A 159 -9.46 15.11 -2.83
CA SER A 159 -9.03 13.76 -2.42
C SER A 159 -9.01 12.77 -3.59
N PHE A 160 -10.00 12.84 -4.48
CA PHE A 160 -10.12 12.03 -5.69
C PHE A 160 -8.95 12.28 -6.65
N LEU A 161 -8.60 13.56 -6.89
CA LEU A 161 -7.47 13.94 -7.73
C LEU A 161 -6.12 13.50 -7.15
N ASN A 162 -6.02 13.43 -5.82
CA ASN A 162 -4.82 13.02 -5.09
C ASN A 162 -4.91 11.58 -4.56
N ARG A 163 -5.80 10.74 -5.10
CA ARG A 163 -6.16 9.44 -4.49
C ARG A 163 -4.99 8.52 -4.14
N PHE A 164 -3.95 8.46 -4.98
CA PHE A 164 -2.79 7.59 -4.79
C PHE A 164 -1.82 8.13 -3.73
N GLN A 165 -2.00 9.40 -3.40
CA GLN A 165 -1.27 10.11 -2.37
C GLN A 165 -2.02 10.06 -1.03
N THR A 166 -3.35 10.09 -1.07
CA THR A 166 -4.23 10.03 0.11
C THR A 166 -4.53 8.62 0.59
N SER A 167 -4.54 7.62 -0.31
CA SER A 167 -4.81 6.21 0.01
C SER A 167 -4.08 5.26 -0.93
N ARG A 168 -3.86 4.01 -0.48
CA ARG A 168 -3.32 2.91 -1.28
C ARG A 168 -4.39 2.00 -1.87
N LEU A 169 -5.67 2.23 -1.53
CA LEU A 169 -6.79 1.40 -1.94
C LEU A 169 -6.95 1.29 -3.47
N GLY A 170 -6.52 2.32 -4.22
CA GLY A 170 -6.56 2.32 -5.69
C GLY A 170 -5.56 1.37 -6.36
N ASN A 171 -4.65 0.72 -5.63
CA ASN A 171 -3.76 -0.30 -6.16
C ASN A 171 -4.22 -1.69 -5.69
N TYR A 172 -4.68 -2.54 -6.61
CA TYR A 172 -5.30 -3.84 -6.27
C TYR A 172 -4.35 -4.83 -5.57
N THR A 173 -3.02 -4.70 -5.75
CA THR A 173 -2.00 -5.48 -5.03
C THR A 173 -1.68 -4.92 -3.65
N SER A 174 -2.26 -3.78 -3.27
CA SER A 174 -2.04 -3.08 -1.99
C SER A 174 -3.36 -2.73 -1.29
N SER A 175 -4.48 -3.31 -1.73
CA SER A 175 -5.82 -2.97 -1.23
C SER A 175 -6.17 -3.60 0.12
N ASP A 176 -5.32 -4.47 0.66
CA ASP A 176 -5.58 -5.21 1.91
C ASP A 176 -4.57 -4.93 3.03
N LEU A 177 -3.81 -3.83 2.92
CA LEU A 177 -2.80 -3.44 3.90
C LEU A 177 -3.41 -3.03 5.25
N ARG A 178 -2.68 -3.26 6.35
CA ARG A 178 -3.11 -2.90 7.72
C ARG A 178 -3.44 -1.41 7.88
N GLU A 179 -2.74 -0.52 7.19
CA GLU A 179 -3.05 0.92 7.22
C GLU A 179 -4.46 1.26 6.71
N LEU A 180 -5.05 0.44 5.83
CA LEU A 180 -6.42 0.66 5.32
C LEU A 180 -7.49 0.33 6.36
N TRP A 181 -7.13 -0.39 7.43
CA TRP A 181 -7.97 -0.57 8.62
C TRP A 181 -7.80 0.60 9.60
N GLY A 182 -6.55 1.02 9.84
CA GLY A 182 -6.23 2.03 10.84
C GLY A 182 -6.53 3.48 10.41
N ILE A 183 -6.17 3.88 9.18
CA ILE A 183 -6.27 5.27 8.72
C ILE A 183 -7.72 5.81 8.75
N PRO A 184 -8.76 5.07 8.35
CA PRO A 184 -10.13 5.54 8.49
C PRO A 184 -10.51 5.80 9.96
N LEU A 185 -10.09 4.93 10.88
CA LEU A 185 -10.31 5.09 12.32
C LEU A 185 -9.59 6.33 12.86
N LEU A 186 -8.40 6.66 12.35
CA LEU A 186 -7.70 7.92 12.67
C LEU A 186 -8.52 9.16 12.28
N TRP A 187 -9.27 9.12 11.18
CA TRP A 187 -10.11 10.25 10.76
C TRP A 187 -11.37 10.39 11.61
N VAL A 188 -12.02 9.28 11.96
CA VAL A 188 -13.10 9.27 12.95
C VAL A 188 -12.59 9.82 14.28
N GLN A 189 -11.41 9.38 14.71
CA GLN A 189 -10.76 9.80 15.95
C GLN A 189 -10.44 11.30 15.92
N SER A 190 -9.84 11.82 14.84
CA SER A 190 -9.49 13.24 14.70
C SER A 190 -10.73 14.12 14.71
N TYR A 191 -11.83 13.66 14.11
CA TYR A 191 -13.14 14.32 14.20
C TYR A 191 -13.67 14.36 15.64
N LEU A 192 -13.56 13.25 16.38
CA LEU A 192 -13.99 13.21 17.78
C LEU A 192 -13.14 14.14 18.66
N VAL A 193 -11.83 14.20 18.47
CA VAL A 193 -10.96 15.17 19.18
C VAL A 193 -11.39 16.60 18.89
N TRP A 194 -11.59 16.96 17.61
CA TRP A 194 -12.11 18.26 17.20
C TRP A 194 -13.43 18.60 17.93
N ARG A 195 -14.38 17.66 17.96
CA ARG A 195 -15.68 17.84 18.62
C ARG A 195 -15.60 17.94 20.13
N VAL A 196 -14.66 17.24 20.77
CA VAL A 196 -14.41 17.33 22.22
C VAL A 196 -13.82 18.69 22.58
N LEU A 197 -12.87 19.21 21.79
CA LEU A 197 -12.29 20.54 22.00
C LEU A 197 -13.35 21.65 21.89
N LEU A 198 -14.24 21.57 20.90
CA LEU A 198 -15.39 22.49 20.76
C LEU A 198 -16.47 22.30 21.85
N ALA A 199 -16.49 21.16 22.53
CA ALA A 199 -17.44 20.87 23.60
C ALA A 199 -16.89 21.22 25.01
N SER A 200 -15.79 21.97 25.08
CA SER A 200 -15.15 22.38 26.34
C SER A 200 -16.10 23.04 27.33
N HIS A 201 -17.04 23.84 26.83
CA HIS A 201 -18.03 24.57 27.63
C HIS A 201 -19.45 23.97 27.61
N GLN A 202 -19.64 22.83 26.93
CA GLN A 202 -20.95 22.18 26.75
C GLN A 202 -21.35 21.28 27.94
N PRO A 203 -22.65 20.91 28.08
CA PRO A 203 -23.13 20.04 29.15
C PRO A 203 -22.38 18.70 29.22
N SER A 204 -22.18 18.21 30.44
CA SER A 204 -21.34 17.05 30.76
C SER A 204 -21.77 15.77 30.04
N GLN A 205 -23.06 15.57 29.76
CA GLN A 205 -23.56 14.35 29.12
C GLN A 205 -23.11 14.20 27.67
N ARG A 206 -23.25 15.24 26.83
CA ARG A 206 -22.80 15.19 25.43
C ARG A 206 -21.29 14.98 25.35
N ARG A 207 -20.53 15.66 26.22
CA ARG A 207 -19.07 15.51 26.31
C ARG A 207 -18.67 14.08 26.69
N ARG A 208 -19.35 13.46 27.67
CA ARG A 208 -19.13 12.07 28.06
C ARG A 208 -19.32 11.09 26.90
N TRP A 209 -20.37 11.25 26.09
CA TRP A 209 -20.59 10.40 24.92
C TRP A 209 -19.49 10.56 23.84
N LEU A 210 -19.02 11.79 23.62
CA LEU A 210 -17.91 12.04 22.71
C LEU A 210 -16.60 11.40 23.21
N LEU A 211 -16.32 11.48 24.50
CA LEU A 211 -15.15 10.83 25.12
C LEU A 211 -15.24 9.31 25.08
N LEU A 212 -16.43 8.72 25.29
CA LEU A 212 -16.65 7.29 25.14
C LEU A 212 -16.41 6.83 23.70
N GLY A 213 -16.96 7.56 22.72
CA GLY A 213 -16.68 7.29 21.30
C GLY A 213 -15.19 7.41 20.98
N LEU A 214 -14.52 8.44 21.51
CA LEU A 214 -13.09 8.65 21.32
C LEU A 214 -12.28 7.48 21.88
N MET A 215 -12.66 6.96 23.05
CA MET A 215 -12.02 5.80 23.68
C MET A 215 -12.17 4.55 22.81
N LEU A 216 -13.40 4.22 22.39
CA LEU A 216 -13.66 3.02 21.58
C LEU A 216 -12.91 3.07 20.23
N VAL A 217 -12.94 4.21 19.55
CA VAL A 217 -12.23 4.38 18.27
C VAL A 217 -10.72 4.38 18.48
N THR A 218 -10.20 4.93 19.57
CA THR A 218 -8.76 4.89 19.87
C THR A 218 -8.29 3.47 20.18
N ILE A 219 -9.07 2.66 20.90
CA ILE A 219 -8.78 1.23 21.12
C ILE A 219 -8.75 0.50 19.77
N ALA A 220 -9.80 0.67 18.94
CA ALA A 220 -9.87 0.05 17.62
C ALA A 220 -8.71 0.49 16.72
N PHE A 221 -8.27 1.75 16.79
CA PHE A 221 -7.13 2.26 16.05
C PHE A 221 -5.81 1.62 16.50
N ILE A 222 -5.59 1.46 17.81
CA ILE A 222 -4.39 0.80 18.34
C ILE A 222 -4.35 -0.66 17.93
N VAL A 223 -5.48 -1.35 18.05
CA VAL A 223 -5.62 -2.77 17.71
C VAL A 223 -5.60 -3.00 16.20
N SER A 224 -5.97 -2.03 15.37
CA SER A 224 -6.03 -2.28 13.91
C SER A 224 -4.69 -2.08 13.20
N TRP A 225 -3.77 -1.29 13.76
CA TRP A 225 -2.57 -0.92 13.05
C TRP A 225 -1.35 -0.71 13.94
N GLN A 226 -0.25 -1.40 13.61
CA GLN A 226 0.99 -1.37 14.39
C GLN A 226 1.65 0.00 14.49
N PHE A 227 1.50 0.87 13.46
CA PHE A 227 2.10 2.21 13.48
C PHE A 227 1.24 3.26 14.22
N SER A 228 0.05 2.89 14.69
CA SER A 228 -0.86 3.80 15.40
C SER A 228 -0.23 4.52 16.61
N PRO A 229 0.67 3.92 17.44
CA PRO A 229 1.26 4.64 18.56
C PRO A 229 2.09 5.85 18.11
N PHE A 230 2.77 5.77 16.95
CA PHE A 230 3.54 6.90 16.42
C PHE A 230 2.64 8.08 16.03
N LEU A 231 1.47 7.82 15.45
CA LEU A 231 0.53 8.90 15.10
C LEU A 231 -0.15 9.48 16.33
N LEU A 232 -0.48 8.65 17.32
CA LEU A 232 -1.03 9.12 18.60
C LEU A 232 0.00 9.94 19.41
N LEU A 233 1.29 9.57 19.35
CA LEU A 233 2.39 10.37 19.92
C LEU A 233 2.40 11.77 19.32
N LEU A 234 2.37 11.90 18.00
CA LEU A 234 2.36 13.20 17.34
C LEU A 234 1.09 14.00 17.65
N GLN A 235 -0.07 13.33 17.71
CA GLN A 235 -1.32 13.99 18.08
C GLN A 235 -1.33 14.47 19.54
N ALA A 236 -0.85 13.66 20.48
CA ALA A 236 -0.70 14.07 21.88
C ALA A 236 0.31 15.21 22.03
N THR A 237 1.39 15.20 21.24
CA THR A 237 2.35 16.31 21.15
C THR A 237 1.67 17.58 20.66
N ALA A 238 0.85 17.52 19.61
CA ALA A 238 0.10 18.67 19.10
C ALA A 238 -0.85 19.25 20.17
N LEU A 239 -1.64 18.40 20.82
CA LEU A 239 -2.57 18.78 21.89
C LEU A 239 -1.84 19.46 23.06
N TYR A 240 -0.74 18.87 23.53
CA TYR A 240 0.03 19.40 24.65
C TYR A 240 0.77 20.70 24.28
N SER A 241 1.30 20.79 23.06
CA SER A 241 1.96 21.99 22.55
C SER A 241 1.02 23.20 22.54
N ILE A 242 -0.26 23.01 22.23
CA ILE A 242 -1.23 24.12 22.22
C ILE A 242 -1.53 24.62 23.64
N ASN A 243 -1.62 23.70 24.60
CA ASN A 243 -1.78 24.08 26.00
C ASN A 243 -0.58 24.88 26.53
N ILE A 244 0.65 24.44 26.25
CA ILE A 244 1.87 25.12 26.72
C ILE A 244 2.21 26.39 25.93
N VAL A 245 2.27 26.29 24.61
CA VAL A 245 2.80 27.34 23.73
C VAL A 245 1.74 28.42 23.51
N ALA A 246 0.51 28.05 23.13
CA ALA A 246 -0.53 29.05 22.89
C ALA A 246 -1.11 29.62 24.21
N GLY A 247 -1.08 28.85 25.31
CA GLY A 247 -1.47 29.33 26.64
C GLY A 247 -2.99 29.41 26.84
N PHE A 248 -3.72 28.47 26.24
CA PHE A 248 -5.17 28.32 26.41
C PHE A 248 -5.50 27.55 27.71
N ASP A 249 -5.26 28.19 28.85
CA ASP A 249 -5.45 27.58 30.18
C ASP A 249 -6.89 27.04 30.40
N SER A 250 -7.88 27.65 29.73
CA SER A 250 -9.29 27.26 29.81
C SER A 250 -9.58 25.87 29.23
N LEU A 251 -8.70 25.35 28.37
CA LEU A 251 -8.86 24.05 27.71
C LEU A 251 -8.09 22.93 28.40
N ARG A 252 -7.27 23.25 29.40
CA ARG A 252 -6.49 22.27 30.16
C ARG A 252 -7.33 21.12 30.73
N PRO A 253 -8.54 21.35 31.31
CA PRO A 253 -9.36 20.25 31.82
C PRO A 253 -9.76 19.25 30.73
N VAL A 254 -10.10 19.75 29.54
CA VAL A 254 -10.49 18.93 28.38
C VAL A 254 -9.28 18.16 27.85
N LEU A 255 -8.11 18.79 27.80
CA LEU A 255 -6.86 18.11 27.46
C LEU A 255 -6.59 16.92 28.40
N VAL A 256 -6.75 17.12 29.72
CA VAL A 256 -6.55 16.06 30.71
C VAL A 256 -7.56 14.92 30.53
N GLU A 257 -8.82 15.24 30.22
CA GLU A 257 -9.86 14.26 29.86
C GLU A 257 -9.45 13.43 28.62
N ILE A 258 -8.97 14.08 27.54
CA ILE A 258 -8.48 13.39 26.34
C ILE A 258 -7.26 12.50 26.67
N LEU A 259 -6.30 13.01 27.45
CA LEU A 259 -5.14 12.22 27.87
C LEU A 259 -5.55 11.03 28.76
N ASN A 260 -6.61 11.15 29.57
CA ASN A 260 -7.16 10.02 30.34
C ASN A 260 -7.73 8.96 29.40
N VAL A 261 -8.46 9.39 28.36
CA VAL A 261 -8.95 8.48 27.31
C VAL A 261 -7.80 7.73 26.65
N TYR A 262 -6.69 8.40 26.32
CA TYR A 262 -5.53 7.73 25.71
C TYR A 262 -4.86 6.73 26.66
N VAL A 263 -4.74 7.05 27.94
CA VAL A 263 -4.21 6.12 28.95
C VAL A 263 -5.09 4.89 29.08
N VAL A 264 -6.42 5.05 29.21
CA VAL A 264 -7.35 3.92 29.31
C VAL A 264 -7.33 3.09 28.03
N SER A 265 -7.34 3.74 26.86
CA SER A 265 -7.29 3.06 25.56
C SER A 265 -6.00 2.25 25.40
N MET A 266 -4.86 2.81 25.80
CA MET A 266 -3.57 2.11 25.80
C MET A 266 -3.58 0.92 26.77
N ALA A 267 -4.10 1.09 27.98
CA ALA A 267 -4.18 0.00 28.96
C ALA A 267 -5.03 -1.17 28.45
N VAL A 268 -6.21 -0.87 27.88
CA VAL A 268 -7.07 -1.89 27.27
C VAL A 268 -6.38 -2.54 26.07
N ALA A 269 -5.73 -1.77 25.20
CA ALA A 269 -4.99 -2.30 24.06
C ALA A 269 -3.83 -3.22 24.48
N VAL A 270 -3.10 -2.90 25.55
CA VAL A 270 -2.05 -3.76 26.12
C VAL A 270 -2.64 -5.09 26.59
N VAL A 271 -3.81 -5.08 27.25
CA VAL A 271 -4.51 -6.30 27.67
C VAL A 271 -4.95 -7.12 26.46
N LEU A 272 -5.54 -6.48 25.45
CA LEU A 272 -5.93 -7.15 24.21
C LEU A 272 -4.70 -7.76 23.52
N HIS A 273 -3.58 -7.06 23.44
CA HIS A 273 -2.33 -7.58 22.85
C HIS A 273 -1.57 -8.56 23.76
N PHE A 274 -2.21 -9.13 24.79
CA PHE A 274 -1.61 -10.09 25.72
C PHE A 274 -0.31 -9.60 26.37
N GLY A 275 -0.26 -8.33 26.75
CA GLY A 275 0.91 -7.72 27.38
C GLY A 275 2.11 -7.58 26.43
N SER A 276 1.86 -7.36 25.12
CA SER A 276 2.92 -7.24 24.14
C SER A 276 3.96 -6.17 24.56
N PRO A 277 5.26 -6.53 24.66
CA PRO A 277 6.32 -5.58 24.99
C PRO A 277 6.36 -4.38 24.05
N TYR A 278 5.98 -4.57 22.79
CA TYR A 278 5.96 -3.52 21.76
C TYR A 278 5.19 -2.26 22.16
N LEU A 279 4.00 -2.41 22.76
CA LEU A 279 3.19 -1.27 23.17
C LEU A 279 3.76 -0.59 24.42
N LEU A 280 4.28 -1.38 25.37
CA LEU A 280 4.85 -0.89 26.63
C LEU A 280 6.20 -0.20 26.43
N THR A 281 6.99 -0.61 25.44
CA THR A 281 8.25 0.02 25.07
C THR A 281 8.08 1.04 23.95
N SER A 282 6.85 1.39 23.58
CA SER A 282 6.60 2.38 22.53
C SER A 282 6.88 3.81 23.03
N PRO A 283 7.40 4.72 22.17
CA PRO A 283 7.57 6.13 22.53
C PRO A 283 6.29 6.79 23.02
N PHE A 284 5.13 6.36 22.51
CA PHE A 284 3.83 6.88 22.93
C PHE A 284 3.50 6.53 24.37
N PHE A 285 3.80 5.30 24.82
CA PHE A 285 3.64 4.93 26.22
C PHE A 285 4.50 5.81 27.13
N PHE A 286 5.78 6.00 26.79
CA PHE A 286 6.69 6.89 27.54
C PHE A 286 6.15 8.31 27.63
N GLN A 287 5.64 8.83 26.50
CA GLN A 287 5.04 10.17 26.46
C GLN A 287 3.76 10.25 27.30
N LEU A 288 2.87 9.26 27.26
CA LEU A 288 1.64 9.29 28.05
C LEU A 288 1.94 9.37 29.56
N VAL A 289 2.90 8.57 30.05
CA VAL A 289 3.34 8.64 31.44
C VAL A 289 3.90 10.03 31.74
N ALA A 290 4.81 10.52 30.89
CA ALA A 290 5.43 11.83 31.05
C ALA A 290 4.41 12.99 31.09
N LEU A 291 3.46 13.00 30.16
CA LEU A 291 2.40 14.01 30.10
C LEU A 291 1.46 13.92 31.31
N LYS A 292 1.19 12.72 31.82
CA LYS A 292 0.38 12.55 33.04
C LYS A 292 1.09 13.00 34.29
N VAL A 293 2.37 12.67 34.46
CA VAL A 293 3.18 13.18 35.56
C VAL A 293 3.22 14.70 35.51
N SER A 294 3.55 15.26 34.35
CA SER A 294 3.65 16.71 34.13
C SER A 294 2.33 17.45 34.41
N THR A 295 1.20 16.96 33.91
CA THR A 295 -0.11 17.61 34.11
C THR A 295 -0.68 17.41 35.53
N SER A 296 -0.22 16.40 36.28
CA SER A 296 -0.63 16.15 37.66
C SER A 296 0.21 16.94 38.69
N LEU A 297 1.46 17.24 38.36
CA LEU A 297 2.35 18.06 39.18
C LEU A 297 1.91 19.53 39.09
N CYS A 298 1.13 19.94 40.08
CA CYS A 298 0.45 21.24 40.15
C CYS A 298 1.44 22.40 40.41
N PHE A 299 2.28 22.75 39.44
CA PHE A 299 3.10 23.96 39.53
C PHE A 299 2.23 25.21 39.31
N CYS A 300 1.73 25.75 40.43
CA CYS A 300 1.30 27.14 40.62
C CYS A 300 0.11 27.62 39.78
N HIS A 301 -1.10 27.13 40.08
CA HIS A 301 -2.34 27.81 39.68
C HIS A 301 -2.63 28.98 40.65
N ARG A 302 -1.86 30.07 40.55
CA ARG A 302 -2.18 31.30 41.31
C ARG A 302 -3.29 32.11 40.61
N PRO A 303 -4.25 32.70 41.35
CA PRO A 303 -5.31 33.52 40.78
C PRO A 303 -4.76 34.73 40.01
N ALA A 304 -5.56 35.17 39.04
CA ALA A 304 -5.26 36.24 38.09
C ALA A 304 -4.95 37.59 38.75
N LEU A 305 -3.68 37.92 38.90
CA LEU A 305 -3.22 39.30 39.03
C LEU A 305 -2.55 39.72 37.72
N TYR A 306 -3.02 40.79 37.09
CA TYR A 306 -2.64 41.19 35.74
C TYR A 306 -1.42 42.12 35.76
N THR A 307 -0.23 41.55 35.93
CA THR A 307 1.04 42.28 35.84
C THR A 307 1.97 41.58 34.85
N TRP A 308 2.92 42.31 34.25
CA TRP A 308 3.94 41.73 33.37
C TRP A 308 4.71 40.58 34.08
N ARG A 309 4.94 40.73 35.40
CA ARG A 309 5.49 39.69 36.27
C ARG A 309 4.65 38.42 36.28
N SER A 310 3.32 38.49 36.34
CA SER A 310 2.48 37.29 36.38
C SER A 310 2.37 36.58 35.03
N TRP A 311 2.50 37.29 33.90
CA TRP A 311 2.61 36.66 32.59
C TRP A 311 3.93 35.88 32.46
N PHE A 312 5.06 36.51 32.85
CA PHE A 312 6.36 35.85 32.82
C PHE A 312 6.41 34.62 33.73
N LEU A 313 5.89 34.73 34.97
CA LEU A 313 5.83 33.61 35.91
C LEU A 313 4.97 32.45 35.39
N ARG A 314 3.86 32.72 34.68
CA ARG A 314 3.05 31.68 34.03
C ARG A 314 3.79 31.00 32.88
N ARG A 315 4.47 31.77 32.04
CA ARG A 315 5.30 31.17 30.97
C ARG A 315 6.45 30.35 31.54
N ALA A 316 7.09 30.81 32.61
CA ALA A 316 8.10 30.04 33.32
C ALA A 316 7.53 28.73 33.90
N SER A 317 6.30 28.74 34.46
CA SER A 317 5.66 27.50 34.94
C SER A 317 5.34 26.52 33.81
N HIS A 318 4.88 26.99 32.65
CA HIS A 318 4.64 26.11 31.49
C HIS A 318 5.95 25.54 30.93
N VAL A 319 7.03 26.31 30.91
CA VAL A 319 8.36 25.81 30.52
C VAL A 319 8.85 24.76 31.51
N ALA A 320 8.68 24.99 32.82
CA ALA A 320 9.01 24.01 33.85
C ALA A 320 8.18 22.72 33.70
N GLU A 321 6.87 22.84 33.43
CA GLU A 321 5.98 21.72 33.16
C GLU A 321 6.44 20.90 31.94
N GLY A 322 6.85 21.57 30.86
CA GLY A 322 7.45 20.95 29.68
C GLY A 322 8.78 20.25 29.98
N LEU A 323 9.66 20.87 30.77
CA LEU A 323 10.93 20.26 31.20
C LEU A 323 10.68 19.00 32.05
N VAL A 324 9.71 19.04 32.96
CA VAL A 324 9.28 17.87 33.74
C VAL A 324 8.79 16.74 32.83
N ALA A 325 8.02 17.06 31.78
CA ALA A 325 7.60 16.07 30.81
C ALA A 325 8.81 15.45 30.07
N VAL A 326 9.78 16.26 29.61
CA VAL A 326 10.99 15.76 28.94
C VAL A 326 11.82 14.87 29.86
N VAL A 327 12.07 15.30 31.10
CA VAL A 327 12.82 14.51 32.09
C VAL A 327 12.10 13.20 32.39
N SER A 328 10.79 13.25 32.63
CA SER A 328 9.98 12.06 32.89
C SER A 328 10.02 11.08 31.71
N PHE A 329 9.95 11.59 30.48
CA PHE A 329 10.06 10.77 29.27
C PHE A 329 11.41 10.04 29.20
N LEU A 330 12.51 10.76 29.44
CA LEU A 330 13.85 10.18 29.41
C LEU A 330 14.06 9.14 30.53
N LEU A 331 13.54 9.41 31.73
CA LEU A 331 13.59 8.47 32.85
C LEU A 331 12.81 7.18 32.56
N VAL A 332 11.57 7.31 32.07
CA VAL A 332 10.74 6.14 31.72
C VAL A 332 11.41 5.33 30.61
N ARG A 333 11.94 6.00 29.58
CA ARG A 333 12.72 5.34 28.52
C ARG A 333 13.93 4.60 29.10
N GLN A 334 14.70 5.23 29.98
CA GLN A 334 15.88 4.61 30.57
C GLN A 334 15.53 3.39 31.43
N VAL A 335 14.45 3.45 32.20
CA VAL A 335 13.95 2.32 33.01
C VAL A 335 13.47 1.16 32.13
N LEU A 336 12.85 1.46 30.99
CA LEU A 336 12.29 0.44 30.10
C LEU A 336 13.26 -0.03 29.00
N ALA A 337 14.39 0.65 28.80
CA ALA A 337 15.41 0.31 27.81
C ALA A 337 15.92 -1.14 27.88
N PRO A 338 16.14 -1.74 29.07
CA PRO A 338 16.56 -3.15 29.16
C PRO A 338 15.54 -4.15 28.58
N PHE A 339 14.27 -3.75 28.50
CA PHE A 339 13.18 -4.56 27.95
C PHE A 339 12.90 -4.25 26.47
N ALA A 340 13.53 -3.22 25.90
CA ALA A 340 13.36 -2.82 24.52
C ALA A 340 14.32 -3.62 23.60
N THR A 341 13.81 -4.67 22.97
CA THR A 341 14.60 -5.56 22.09
C THR A 341 14.82 -5.03 20.66
N ALA A 342 14.37 -3.80 20.36
CA ALA A 342 14.18 -3.33 18.99
C ALA A 342 14.78 -1.94 18.68
N ASP A 343 15.34 -1.19 19.63
CA ASP A 343 15.59 0.25 19.40
C ASP A 343 16.84 0.60 18.56
N THR A 344 17.77 -0.34 18.37
CA THR A 344 19.05 -0.05 17.69
C THR A 344 18.88 0.31 16.22
N HIS A 345 18.06 -0.44 15.46
CA HIS A 345 17.86 -0.19 14.04
C HIS A 345 17.07 1.09 13.74
N VAL A 346 16.19 1.54 14.64
CA VAL A 346 15.45 2.80 14.47
C VAL A 346 16.40 4.00 14.48
N TYR A 347 17.39 3.99 15.37
CA TYR A 347 18.43 5.02 15.42
C TYR A 347 19.29 5.00 14.16
N GLU A 348 19.71 3.82 13.69
CA GLU A 348 20.47 3.66 12.43
C GLU A 348 19.69 4.27 11.24
N ILE A 349 18.40 3.94 11.11
CA ILE A 349 17.52 4.47 10.05
C ILE A 349 17.44 6.00 10.15
N LEU A 350 17.21 6.55 11.34
CA LEU A 350 17.11 7.99 11.53
C LEU A 350 18.43 8.70 11.20
N CYS A 351 19.56 8.14 11.61
CA CYS A 351 20.90 8.67 11.31
C CYS A 351 21.13 8.74 9.78
N THR A 352 20.85 7.65 9.06
CA THR A 352 20.96 7.60 7.59
C THR A 352 20.03 8.62 6.92
N LYS A 353 18.80 8.78 7.43
CA LYS A 353 17.84 9.76 6.92
C LYS A 353 18.31 11.21 7.14
N VAL A 354 18.87 11.53 8.30
CA VAL A 354 19.42 12.86 8.59
C VAL A 354 20.55 13.20 7.62
N SER A 355 21.46 12.26 7.35
CA SER A 355 22.51 12.44 6.35
C SER A 355 21.91 12.69 4.96
N ALA A 356 20.95 11.88 4.54
CA ALA A 356 20.31 12.04 3.23
C ALA A 356 19.59 13.40 3.08
N VAL A 357 18.92 13.88 4.13
CA VAL A 357 18.30 15.22 4.13
C VAL A 357 19.36 16.30 4.02
N ASN A 358 20.49 16.17 4.73
CA ASN A 358 21.59 17.12 4.64
C ASN A 358 22.15 17.21 3.22
N ASP A 359 22.30 16.07 2.54
CA ASP A 359 22.81 16.02 1.16
C ASP A 359 21.85 16.66 0.15
N MET A 360 20.54 16.70 0.46
CA MET A 360 19.53 17.38 -0.36
C MET A 360 19.49 18.90 -0.16
N LEU A 361 20.10 19.43 0.90
CA LEU A 361 20.12 20.88 1.15
C LEU A 361 21.09 21.58 0.18
N PRO A 362 20.79 22.84 -0.23
CA PRO A 362 21.74 23.67 -0.96
C PRO A 362 23.06 23.79 -0.18
N ALA A 363 24.20 23.83 -0.87
CA ALA A 363 25.54 23.80 -0.25
C ALA A 363 25.73 24.78 0.93
N GLN A 364 25.11 25.95 0.87
CA GLN A 364 25.14 26.97 1.93
C GLN A 364 24.45 26.57 3.26
N PHE A 365 23.55 25.59 3.24
CA PHE A 365 22.80 25.09 4.41
C PHE A 365 23.22 23.69 4.85
N GLN A 366 24.20 23.08 4.17
CA GLN A 366 24.70 21.76 4.54
C GLN A 366 25.49 21.85 5.85
N LEU A 367 25.18 20.95 6.79
CA LEU A 367 25.96 20.75 7.99
C LEU A 367 27.26 20.04 7.65
N PRO A 368 28.41 20.50 8.18
CA PRO A 368 29.67 19.80 8.03
C PRO A 368 29.61 18.43 8.73
N GLN A 369 30.35 17.45 8.23
CA GLN A 369 30.32 16.05 8.70
C GLN A 369 30.56 15.89 10.21
N ASN A 370 31.34 16.79 10.82
CA ASN A 370 31.59 16.78 12.27
C ASN A 370 30.38 17.17 13.14
N LYS A 371 29.34 17.79 12.56
CA LYS A 371 28.08 18.14 13.24
C LYS A 371 26.96 17.14 12.94
N LEU A 372 27.17 16.21 12.02
CA LEU A 372 26.24 15.12 11.77
C LEU A 372 26.47 14.00 12.81
N PRO A 373 25.40 13.27 13.19
CA PRO A 373 25.57 12.08 14.02
C PRO A 373 26.48 11.08 13.30
N ALA A 374 27.42 10.48 14.02
CA ALA A 374 28.33 9.47 13.46
C ALA A 374 27.52 8.21 13.10
N CYS A 375 27.19 8.05 11.82
CA CYS A 375 26.44 6.89 11.34
C CYS A 375 27.40 5.75 10.97
N ALA A 376 27.32 4.63 11.67
CA ALA A 376 27.92 3.38 11.21
C ALA A 376 27.26 2.91 9.90
N GLU A 377 27.91 2.01 9.15
CA GLU A 377 27.24 1.31 8.04
C GLU A 377 25.97 0.63 8.59
N PRO A 378 24.79 0.84 7.97
CA PRO A 378 23.54 0.26 8.47
C PRO A 378 23.63 -1.27 8.53
N SER A 379 23.16 -1.86 9.62
CA SER A 379 23.08 -3.31 9.80
C SER A 379 22.11 -3.96 8.80
N PHE A 380 22.14 -5.30 8.66
CA PHE A 380 21.10 -6.03 7.90
C PHE A 380 19.69 -5.60 8.33
N ASN A 381 19.45 -5.47 9.64
CA ASN A 381 18.16 -5.08 10.20
C ASN A 381 17.70 -3.69 9.73
N ALA A 382 18.59 -2.69 9.70
CA ALA A 382 18.24 -1.37 9.18
C ALA A 382 18.05 -1.38 7.65
N ASN A 383 18.87 -2.15 6.94
CA ASN A 383 18.78 -2.29 5.48
C ASN A 383 17.48 -2.94 5.01
N LEU A 384 16.89 -3.86 5.80
CA LEU A 384 15.55 -4.41 5.53
C LEU A 384 14.51 -3.30 5.29
N TYR A 385 14.58 -2.22 6.05
CA TYR A 385 13.70 -1.06 5.89
C TYR A 385 14.22 -0.12 4.78
N LEU A 386 15.50 0.26 4.82
CA LEU A 386 16.06 1.31 3.94
C LEU A 386 16.03 0.96 2.43
N ILE A 387 16.07 -0.31 2.08
CA ILE A 387 16.01 -0.78 0.69
C ILE A 387 14.60 -0.65 0.11
N MET A 388 13.57 -0.79 0.94
CA MET A 388 12.18 -0.74 0.49
C MET A 388 11.81 0.70 0.12
N GLY A 389 11.30 0.91 -1.10
CA GLY A 389 10.88 2.24 -1.59
C GLY A 389 9.89 2.94 -0.66
N VAL A 390 9.05 2.19 0.06
CA VAL A 390 8.08 2.73 1.02
C VAL A 390 8.72 3.40 2.25
N PHE A 391 9.97 3.10 2.62
CA PHE A 391 10.68 3.76 3.72
C PHE A 391 11.67 4.82 3.25
N LYS A 392 11.68 5.17 1.96
CA LYS A 392 12.45 6.32 1.44
C LYS A 392 11.77 7.65 1.85
N LEU A 393 12.49 8.74 1.65
CA LEU A 393 11.93 10.09 1.76
C LEU A 393 10.78 10.27 0.77
N LEU A 394 9.92 11.26 1.00
CA LEU A 394 8.82 11.58 0.09
C LEU A 394 9.35 11.82 -1.33
N GLU A 395 8.75 11.13 -2.29
CA GLU A 395 9.15 11.20 -3.70
C GLU A 395 8.79 12.56 -4.31
N TRP A 396 9.66 13.07 -5.18
CA TRP A 396 9.44 14.35 -5.85
C TRP A 396 8.19 14.34 -6.73
N SER A 397 7.89 13.22 -7.39
CA SER A 397 6.64 13.02 -8.16
C SER A 397 5.40 13.24 -7.29
N SER A 398 5.40 12.74 -6.05
CA SER A 398 4.30 12.93 -5.11
C SER A 398 4.10 14.41 -4.76
N LEU A 399 5.20 15.17 -4.57
CA LEU A 399 5.12 16.60 -4.32
C LEU A 399 4.59 17.38 -5.53
N GLN A 400 5.03 17.02 -6.74
CA GLN A 400 4.55 17.63 -7.98
C GLN A 400 3.03 17.50 -8.12
N VAL A 401 2.47 16.32 -7.79
CA VAL A 401 1.02 16.09 -7.82
C VAL A 401 0.30 17.05 -6.86
N TYR A 402 0.79 17.21 -5.62
CA TYR A 402 0.17 18.14 -4.66
C TYR A 402 0.24 19.61 -5.06
N LEU A 403 1.31 20.00 -5.77
CA LEU A 403 1.48 21.36 -6.30
C LEU A 403 0.54 21.60 -7.49
N GLN A 404 0.50 20.67 -8.44
CA GLN A 404 -0.36 20.76 -9.63
C GLN A 404 -1.84 20.75 -9.26
N SER A 405 -2.24 19.95 -8.28
CA SER A 405 -3.61 19.93 -7.78
C SER A 405 -3.94 21.12 -6.87
N THR A 406 -3.03 22.08 -6.65
CA THR A 406 -3.15 23.20 -5.70
C THR A 406 -3.42 22.83 -4.24
N ALA A 407 -3.30 21.55 -3.86
CA ALA A 407 -3.62 21.08 -2.52
C ALA A 407 -2.59 21.58 -1.48
N ALA A 408 -1.30 21.44 -1.79
CA ALA A 408 -0.21 21.93 -0.93
C ALA A 408 -0.25 23.46 -0.73
N PRO A 409 -0.30 24.31 -1.79
CA PRO A 409 -0.31 25.76 -1.61
C PRO A 409 -1.58 26.25 -0.89
N ALA A 410 -2.75 25.68 -1.19
CA ALA A 410 -3.98 26.06 -0.50
C ALA A 410 -3.97 25.65 0.99
N ALA A 411 -3.44 24.46 1.31
CA ALA A 411 -3.28 24.03 2.70
C ALA A 411 -2.30 24.91 3.47
N ALA A 412 -1.19 25.32 2.84
CA ALA A 412 -0.22 26.25 3.44
C ALA A 412 -0.86 27.62 3.72
N ALA A 413 -1.66 28.16 2.78
CA ALA A 413 -2.42 29.38 2.98
C ALA A 413 -3.41 29.27 4.14
N SER A 414 -4.15 28.16 4.24
CA SER A 414 -5.05 27.88 5.37
C SER A 414 -4.30 27.82 6.70
N CYS A 415 -3.14 27.17 6.76
CA CYS A 415 -2.31 27.12 7.97
C CYS A 415 -1.88 28.53 8.41
N LEU A 416 -1.43 29.36 7.46
CA LEU A 416 -1.05 30.73 7.74
C LEU A 416 -2.24 31.55 8.25
N LEU A 417 -3.41 31.44 7.61
CA LEU A 417 -4.62 32.13 8.05
C LEU A 417 -5.06 31.72 9.45
N VAL A 418 -5.00 30.44 9.80
CA VAL A 418 -5.31 29.96 11.16
C VAL A 418 -4.35 30.58 12.19
N LEU A 419 -3.04 30.63 11.89
CA LEU A 419 -2.05 31.26 12.76
C LEU A 419 -2.31 32.77 12.94
N LEU A 420 -2.60 33.48 11.84
CA LEU A 420 -2.92 34.91 11.86
C LEU A 420 -4.21 35.20 12.64
N ARG A 421 -5.25 34.38 12.45
CA ARG A 421 -6.51 34.47 13.19
C ARG A 421 -6.26 34.30 14.69
N ALA A 422 -5.56 33.23 15.09
CA ALA A 422 -5.29 32.95 16.50
C ALA A 422 -4.46 34.07 17.15
N LEU A 423 -3.46 34.61 16.44
CA LEU A 423 -2.66 35.74 16.90
C LEU A 423 -3.52 37.00 17.06
N GLY A 424 -4.38 37.29 16.08
CA GLY A 424 -5.30 38.43 16.09
C GLY A 424 -6.28 38.37 17.27
N ASN A 425 -6.94 37.23 17.46
CA ASN A 425 -7.86 37.01 18.57
C ASN A 425 -7.15 37.09 19.93
N TRP A 426 -5.96 36.51 20.04
CA TRP A 426 -5.14 36.64 21.26
C TRP A 426 -4.82 38.10 21.58
N MET A 427 -4.38 38.89 20.59
CA MET A 427 -4.12 40.32 20.76
C MET A 427 -5.37 41.09 21.16
N ALA A 428 -6.52 40.81 20.54
CA ALA A 428 -7.80 41.44 20.87
C ALA A 428 -8.25 41.14 22.31
N VAL A 429 -8.15 39.88 22.75
CA VAL A 429 -8.44 39.47 24.12
C VAL A 429 -7.52 40.16 25.12
N GLN A 430 -6.22 40.30 24.81
CA GLN A 430 -5.27 41.02 25.65
C GLN A 430 -5.60 42.52 25.74
N ALA A 431 -5.98 43.15 24.63
CA ALA A 431 -6.38 44.55 24.60
C ALA A 431 -7.65 44.80 25.42
N ALA A 432 -8.68 43.95 25.26
CA ALA A 432 -9.93 44.02 26.03
C ALA A 432 -9.69 43.85 27.53
N LYS A 433 -8.85 42.87 27.93
CA LYS A 433 -8.47 42.65 29.33
C LYS A 433 -7.69 43.84 29.92
N ARG A 434 -6.79 44.47 29.15
CA ARG A 434 -6.08 45.71 29.55
C ARG A 434 -7.04 46.89 29.74
N GLN A 435 -8.03 47.05 28.87
CA GLN A 435 -9.05 48.11 29.04
C GLN A 435 -9.90 47.89 30.29
N LYS A 436 -10.28 46.64 30.60
CA LYS A 436 -11.01 46.29 31.83
C LYS A 436 -10.20 46.59 33.10
N ALA A 437 -8.89 46.30 33.08
CA ALA A 437 -8.00 46.63 34.20
C ALA A 437 -7.87 48.15 34.44
N LYS A 438 -7.97 48.97 33.39
CA LYS A 438 -7.94 50.44 33.49
C LYS A 438 -9.25 51.07 33.97
N LYS A 439 -10.42 50.47 33.66
CA LYS A 439 -11.74 51.06 33.98
C LYS A 439 -12.22 50.88 35.43
N GLY A 440 -11.51 50.12 36.27
CA GLY A 440 -11.88 49.93 37.67
C GLY A 440 -13.25 49.27 37.88
N LYS A 441 -13.63 49.02 39.15
CA LYS A 441 -14.76 48.17 39.58
C LYS A 441 -16.17 48.60 39.13
N ASN A 442 -16.36 49.72 38.42
CA ASN A 442 -17.68 50.27 38.07
C ASN A 442 -18.17 49.96 36.64
N ALA A 443 -17.47 49.13 35.87
CA ALA A 443 -17.99 48.67 34.58
C ALA A 443 -18.99 47.51 34.79
N LYS A 444 -20.26 47.70 34.38
CA LYS A 444 -21.25 46.63 34.23
C LYS A 444 -20.58 45.41 33.58
N GLU A 445 -20.78 44.23 34.17
CA GLU A 445 -20.31 42.97 33.61
C GLU A 445 -21.03 42.66 32.30
N GLU A 446 -20.59 43.26 31.21
CA GLU A 446 -20.82 42.70 29.89
C GLU A 446 -19.94 41.45 29.80
N LYS A 447 -20.56 40.27 30.00
CA LYS A 447 -19.93 38.98 29.71
C LYS A 447 -19.63 38.93 28.21
N LEU A 448 -18.49 39.47 27.78
CA LEU A 448 -17.98 39.13 26.45
C LEU A 448 -17.63 37.65 26.47
N ASP A 449 -18.40 36.86 25.73
CA ASP A 449 -18.29 35.40 25.66
C ASP A 449 -17.15 34.98 24.71
N PHE A 450 -15.92 35.36 25.04
CA PHE A 450 -14.72 34.97 24.28
C PHE A 450 -14.38 33.47 24.38
N ARG A 451 -15.13 32.71 25.18
CA ARG A 451 -14.85 31.31 25.50
C ARG A 451 -15.11 30.38 24.33
N GLU A 452 -16.18 30.62 23.58
CA GLU A 452 -16.47 29.83 22.37
C GLU A 452 -15.40 30.06 21.28
N GLU A 453 -15.01 31.32 21.05
CA GLU A 453 -13.95 31.67 20.08
C GLU A 453 -12.58 31.09 20.48
N GLU A 454 -12.25 31.11 21.78
CA GLU A 454 -11.01 30.50 22.31
C GLU A 454 -10.97 28.98 22.06
N SER A 455 -12.09 28.28 22.27
CA SER A 455 -12.20 26.85 22.01
C SER A 455 -12.06 26.51 20.52
N GLU A 456 -12.59 27.36 19.65
CA GLU A 456 -12.50 27.19 18.20
C GLU A 456 -11.07 27.42 17.70
N ASP A 457 -10.41 28.49 18.16
CA ASP A 457 -9.03 28.80 17.77
C ASP A 457 -8.05 27.69 18.20
N ALA A 458 -8.22 27.14 19.41
CA ALA A 458 -7.41 26.03 19.86
C ALA A 458 -7.65 24.74 19.07
N ALA A 459 -8.91 24.46 18.71
CA ALA A 459 -9.23 23.30 17.86
C ALA A 459 -8.63 23.44 16.46
N LEU A 460 -8.62 24.65 15.88
CA LEU A 460 -8.00 24.95 14.60
C LEU A 460 -6.48 24.80 14.66
N LEU A 461 -5.84 25.38 15.69
CA LEU A 461 -4.40 25.24 15.91
C LEU A 461 -4.01 23.77 16.12
N PHE A 462 -4.87 22.97 16.77
CA PHE A 462 -4.66 21.53 16.94
C PHE A 462 -4.61 20.81 15.61
N PHE A 463 -5.60 21.07 14.76
CA PHE A 463 -5.63 20.45 13.44
C PHE A 463 -4.41 20.82 12.60
N VAL A 464 -3.99 22.09 12.62
CA VAL A 464 -2.77 22.56 11.93
C VAL A 464 -1.51 21.94 12.51
N ALA A 465 -1.35 21.91 13.83
CA ALA A 465 -0.18 21.32 14.49
C ALA A 465 -0.08 19.81 14.22
N GLN A 466 -1.20 19.08 14.31
CA GLN A 466 -1.27 17.67 13.95
C GLN A 466 -0.86 17.45 12.49
N PHE A 467 -1.41 18.24 11.56
CA PHE A 467 -1.06 18.17 10.14
C PHE A 467 0.44 18.38 9.90
N VAL A 468 1.04 19.42 10.49
CA VAL A 468 2.48 19.70 10.33
C VAL A 468 3.33 18.55 10.86
N LEU A 469 3.00 18.00 12.02
CA LEU A 469 3.73 16.85 12.58
C LEU A 469 3.59 15.60 11.71
N PHE A 470 2.39 15.33 11.17
CA PHE A 470 2.19 14.23 10.24
C PHE A 470 2.94 14.46 8.91
N LEU A 471 2.99 15.70 8.42
CA LEU A 471 3.74 16.07 7.21
C LEU A 471 5.22 15.79 7.40
N LEU A 472 5.82 16.21 8.52
CA LEU A 472 7.22 15.91 8.83
C LEU A 472 7.49 14.40 8.86
N LEU A 473 6.61 13.62 9.49
CA LEU A 473 6.75 12.16 9.53
C LEU A 473 6.62 11.52 8.14
N GLY A 474 5.62 11.90 7.35
CA GLY A 474 5.40 11.37 6.01
C GLY A 474 6.44 11.85 4.99
N SER A 475 7.11 12.98 5.24
CA SER A 475 8.28 13.42 4.48
C SER A 475 9.51 12.53 4.74
N LEU A 476 9.66 12.01 5.97
CA LEU A 476 10.74 11.10 6.34
C LEU A 476 10.48 9.65 5.88
N VAL A 477 9.22 9.23 5.84
CA VAL A 477 8.78 7.86 5.50
C VAL A 477 7.63 7.92 4.50
N ASN A 478 7.91 7.64 3.22
CA ASN A 478 6.94 7.71 2.12
C ASN A 478 5.69 6.84 2.37
N ARG A 479 5.79 5.71 3.08
CA ARG A 479 4.66 4.86 3.49
C ARG A 479 3.60 5.65 4.25
N LEU A 480 4.03 6.59 5.10
CA LEU A 480 3.20 7.37 6.00
C LEU A 480 2.66 8.65 5.36
N ARG A 481 2.85 8.88 4.05
CA ARG A 481 2.23 10.02 3.34
C ARG A 481 0.70 10.03 3.46
N VAL A 482 0.10 8.84 3.57
CA VAL A 482 -1.35 8.64 3.81
C VAL A 482 -1.84 9.22 5.14
N ALA A 483 -0.94 9.56 6.07
CA ALA A 483 -1.29 10.22 7.33
C ALA A 483 -1.37 11.75 7.20
N PHE A 484 -0.59 12.41 6.33
CA PHE A 484 -0.67 13.89 6.19
C PHE A 484 -1.49 14.33 4.98
N ALA A 485 -1.54 13.51 3.93
CA ALA A 485 -2.21 13.88 2.70
C ALA A 485 -3.71 14.15 2.91
N PRO A 486 -4.49 13.33 3.65
CA PRO A 486 -5.91 13.61 3.84
C PRO A 486 -6.20 14.91 4.65
N PRO A 487 -5.50 15.21 5.77
CA PRO A 487 -5.60 16.51 6.42
C PRO A 487 -5.21 17.69 5.52
N MET A 488 -4.24 17.50 4.61
CA MET A 488 -3.92 18.51 3.59
C MET A 488 -5.10 18.78 2.66
N MET A 489 -5.82 17.74 2.22
CA MET A 489 -7.04 17.91 1.39
C MET A 489 -8.11 18.72 2.14
N VAL A 490 -8.29 18.44 3.44
CA VAL A 490 -9.20 19.20 4.30
C VAL A 490 -8.77 20.68 4.35
N LEU A 491 -7.50 20.95 4.66
CA LEU A 491 -6.97 22.32 4.75
C LEU A 491 -7.02 23.08 3.42
N ALA A 492 -6.81 22.41 2.29
CA ALA A 492 -6.87 23.02 0.96
C ALA A 492 -8.25 23.61 0.65
N VAL A 493 -9.31 23.00 1.18
CA VAL A 493 -10.69 23.44 0.95
C VAL A 493 -11.17 24.44 2.01
N VAL A 494 -10.67 24.29 3.22
CA VAL A 494 -10.99 25.18 4.35
C VAL A 494 -10.68 26.65 4.06
N LEU A 495 -9.71 26.92 3.18
CA LEU A 495 -9.34 28.27 2.71
C LEU A 495 -10.56 29.12 2.29
N TRP A 496 -11.56 28.48 1.69
CA TRP A 496 -12.75 29.14 1.14
C TRP A 496 -13.93 29.17 2.13
N GLY A 497 -13.69 28.81 3.39
CA GLY A 497 -14.69 28.77 4.45
C GLY A 497 -14.67 30.01 5.33
N PRO A 498 -15.82 30.63 5.67
CA PRO A 498 -15.86 31.86 6.47
C PRO A 498 -15.28 31.71 7.88
N ARG A 499 -15.21 30.50 8.45
CA ARG A 499 -14.67 30.30 9.80
C ARG A 499 -13.20 30.71 9.91
N VAL A 500 -12.30 30.23 9.05
CA VAL A 500 -10.86 30.52 9.19
C VAL A 500 -10.49 32.00 9.03
N TRP A 501 -11.35 32.79 8.38
CA TRP A 501 -11.22 34.24 8.25
C TRP A 501 -11.73 35.02 9.48
N GLY A 502 -12.22 34.33 10.51
CA GLY A 502 -12.70 34.93 11.75
C GLY A 502 -13.88 35.91 11.52
N PRO A 503 -13.90 37.07 12.19
CA PRO A 503 -14.96 38.07 11.99
C PRO A 503 -15.05 38.61 10.56
N TRP A 504 -13.93 38.71 9.84
CA TRP A 504 -13.89 39.24 8.47
C TRP A 504 -14.62 38.33 7.48
N GLY A 505 -14.53 37.02 7.69
CA GLY A 505 -15.22 36.03 6.87
C GLY A 505 -16.75 36.14 6.91
N LYS A 506 -17.32 36.73 7.97
CA LYS A 506 -18.77 36.90 8.14
C LYS A 506 -19.30 38.20 7.51
N THR A 507 -18.44 39.03 6.94
CA THR A 507 -18.85 40.31 6.36
C THR A 507 -19.52 40.13 4.99
N LYS A 508 -20.52 40.98 4.69
CA LYS A 508 -21.24 40.93 3.40
C LYS A 508 -20.33 41.18 2.19
N ALA A 509 -19.20 41.87 2.38
CA ALA A 509 -18.23 42.14 1.32
C ALA A 509 -17.32 40.93 1.00
N VAL A 510 -16.94 40.14 2.02
CA VAL A 510 -16.00 39.02 1.86
C VAL A 510 -16.72 37.73 1.45
N MET A 511 -17.97 37.52 1.89
CA MET A 511 -18.74 36.30 1.57
C MET A 511 -18.84 36.00 0.05
N PRO A 512 -19.11 36.97 -0.84
CA PRO A 512 -19.09 36.74 -2.30
C PRO A 512 -17.72 36.32 -2.83
N ILE A 513 -16.63 36.86 -2.26
CA ILE A 513 -15.25 36.53 -2.65
C ILE A 513 -14.94 35.08 -2.27
N LEU A 514 -15.32 34.66 -1.06
CA LEU A 514 -15.14 33.27 -0.61
C LEU A 514 -15.96 32.29 -1.46
N LEU A 515 -17.19 32.66 -1.81
CA LEU A 515 -18.03 31.85 -2.70
C LEU A 515 -17.43 31.76 -4.11
N LEU A 516 -16.98 32.88 -4.68
CA LEU A 516 -16.32 32.91 -5.98
C LEU A 516 -15.06 32.06 -5.96
N GLY A 517 -14.23 32.20 -4.93
CA GLY A 517 -13.03 31.39 -4.75
C GLY A 517 -13.32 29.89 -4.61
N TYR A 518 -14.36 29.51 -3.86
CA TYR A 518 -14.85 28.13 -3.79
C TYR A 518 -15.25 27.60 -5.17
N VAL A 519 -16.03 28.37 -5.94
CA VAL A 519 -16.48 27.98 -7.28
C VAL A 519 -15.29 27.89 -8.24
N CYS A 520 -14.40 28.88 -8.26
CA CYS A 520 -13.20 28.88 -9.10
C CYS A 520 -12.28 27.70 -8.77
N HIS A 521 -12.05 27.41 -7.48
CA HIS A 521 -11.27 26.24 -7.08
C HIS A 521 -11.98 24.95 -7.48
N GLY A 522 -13.30 24.85 -7.31
CA GLY A 522 -14.08 23.71 -7.79
C GLY A 522 -14.00 23.51 -9.30
N LEU A 523 -14.09 24.58 -10.10
CA LEU A 523 -13.95 24.55 -11.55
C LEU A 523 -12.53 24.19 -11.99
N TRP A 524 -11.52 24.74 -11.32
CA TRP A 524 -10.12 24.35 -11.54
C TRP A 524 -9.92 22.86 -11.29
N MET A 525 -10.38 22.34 -10.15
CA MET A 525 -10.29 20.92 -9.85
C MET A 525 -11.11 20.07 -10.83
N ALA A 526 -12.28 20.53 -11.25
CA ALA A 526 -13.07 19.86 -12.29
C ALA A 526 -12.38 19.86 -13.66
N SER A 527 -11.59 20.87 -14.00
CA SER A 527 -10.76 20.86 -15.23
C SER A 527 -9.59 19.88 -15.15
N MET A 528 -9.17 19.49 -13.94
CA MET A 528 -8.08 18.52 -13.68
C MET A 528 -8.57 17.07 -13.53
N LEU A 529 -9.91 16.86 -13.45
CA LEU A 529 -10.53 15.52 -13.38
C LEU A 529 -10.09 14.54 -14.48
N PRO A 530 -9.80 14.97 -15.71
CA PRO A 530 -9.29 14.05 -16.71
C PRO A 530 -7.75 14.01 -16.60
N CYS A 531 -7.22 12.89 -16.11
CA CYS A 531 -5.82 12.43 -16.11
C CYS A 531 -4.74 13.49 -15.73
N LEU A 532 -4.41 13.61 -14.44
CA LEU A 532 -3.11 14.16 -14.00
C LEU A 532 -1.98 13.26 -14.54
N THR A 533 -1.49 13.64 -15.72
CA THR A 533 -0.36 13.12 -16.51
C THR A 533 -0.60 11.82 -17.28
N ALA A 534 -0.03 11.80 -18.50
CA ALA A 534 -0.02 10.69 -19.44
C ALA A 534 0.93 9.54 -19.05
N GLU A 535 1.45 9.57 -17.80
CA GLU A 535 2.34 8.55 -17.22
C GLU A 535 1.86 8.00 -15.86
N GLU A 536 1.07 8.75 -15.06
CA GLU A 536 0.71 8.34 -13.68
C GLU A 536 -0.79 8.47 -13.32
N GLY A 537 -1.66 8.82 -14.26
CA GLY A 537 -3.09 9.07 -14.00
C GLY A 537 -3.99 7.81 -13.93
N ILE A 538 -5.23 8.01 -13.46
CA ILE A 538 -6.35 7.02 -13.44
C ILE A 538 -6.42 6.22 -14.75
N CYS A 539 -6.23 6.91 -15.88
CA CYS A 539 -6.35 6.39 -17.23
C CYS A 539 -5.26 5.37 -17.59
N GLN A 540 -4.08 5.44 -16.97
CA GLN A 540 -2.96 4.54 -17.25
C GLN A 540 -2.88 3.35 -16.31
N HIS A 541 -3.44 3.45 -15.11
CA HIS A 541 -3.62 2.28 -14.24
C HIS A 541 -4.81 1.40 -14.66
N LEU A 542 -5.67 1.93 -15.52
CA LEU A 542 -6.64 1.18 -16.33
C LEU A 542 -6.02 0.72 -17.68
N ALA A 543 -4.76 1.05 -17.95
CA ALA A 543 -4.00 0.45 -19.03
C ALA A 543 -3.14 -0.68 -18.45
N ASP A 544 -3.07 -1.78 -19.21
CA ASP A 544 -2.40 -3.05 -18.97
C ASP A 544 -1.34 -3.05 -17.84
N LYS A 545 -1.68 -3.63 -16.68
CA LYS A 545 -0.70 -4.01 -15.66
C LYS A 545 -0.31 -5.48 -15.86
N PHE A 546 0.96 -5.71 -16.22
CA PHE A 546 1.58 -7.03 -16.21
C PHE A 546 1.58 -7.61 -14.80
N SER A 547 0.90 -8.73 -14.61
CA SER A 547 1.03 -9.54 -13.40
C SER A 547 1.49 -10.95 -13.76
N ASN A 548 2.57 -11.43 -13.11
CA ASN A 548 3.14 -12.77 -13.30
C ASN A 548 2.33 -13.83 -12.52
N ASP A 549 1.01 -13.69 -12.45
CA ASP A 549 0.18 -14.46 -11.52
C ASP A 549 0.04 -15.94 -11.91
N GLY A 550 0.24 -16.26 -13.20
CA GLY A 550 0.18 -17.63 -13.70
C GLY A 550 1.29 -18.54 -13.16
N ASP A 551 2.54 -18.09 -13.13
CA ASP A 551 3.67 -18.85 -12.58
C ASP A 551 3.53 -19.07 -11.07
N LEU A 552 2.89 -18.11 -10.40
CA LEU A 552 2.66 -18.17 -8.97
C LEU A 552 1.54 -19.17 -8.63
N ALA A 553 0.43 -19.13 -9.38
CA ALA A 553 -0.65 -20.12 -9.27
C ALA A 553 -0.13 -21.54 -9.58
N ASP A 554 0.68 -21.68 -10.62
CA ASP A 554 1.31 -22.93 -11.04
C ASP A 554 2.18 -23.55 -9.92
N LEU A 555 2.99 -22.73 -9.25
CA LEU A 555 3.78 -23.11 -8.07
C LEU A 555 2.88 -23.56 -6.92
N TYR A 556 1.77 -22.87 -6.65
CA TYR A 556 0.85 -23.24 -5.57
C TYR A 556 0.17 -24.57 -5.83
N ASP A 557 -0.32 -24.80 -7.03
CA ASP A 557 -0.93 -26.06 -7.44
C ASP A 557 0.05 -27.22 -7.30
N TRP A 558 1.30 -27.03 -7.77
CA TRP A 558 2.34 -28.06 -7.62
C TRP A 558 2.60 -28.40 -6.16
N ILE A 559 2.75 -27.39 -5.30
CA ILE A 559 2.99 -27.60 -3.87
C ILE A 559 1.80 -28.33 -3.25
N ASN A 560 0.57 -27.94 -3.59
CA ASN A 560 -0.63 -28.55 -3.03
C ASN A 560 -0.83 -30.01 -3.43
N GLU A 561 -0.43 -30.38 -4.64
CA GLU A 561 -0.66 -31.74 -5.16
C GLU A 561 0.53 -32.69 -4.96
N VAL A 562 1.76 -32.19 -5.01
CA VAL A 562 2.98 -33.03 -4.99
C VAL A 562 3.69 -33.01 -3.64
N VAL A 563 3.70 -31.87 -2.94
CA VAL A 563 4.42 -31.75 -1.67
C VAL A 563 3.57 -32.33 -0.54
N LYS A 564 4.21 -33.14 0.32
CA LYS A 564 3.51 -33.73 1.46
C LYS A 564 3.13 -32.65 2.49
N PRO A 565 1.92 -32.73 3.08
CA PRO A 565 1.53 -31.83 4.15
C PRO A 565 2.52 -31.80 5.32
N GLY A 566 2.77 -30.59 5.83
CA GLY A 566 3.74 -30.36 6.91
C GLY A 566 5.21 -30.30 6.48
N THR A 567 5.53 -30.36 5.18
CA THR A 567 6.91 -30.19 4.69
C THR A 567 7.36 -28.73 4.80
N PRO A 568 8.36 -28.38 5.64
CA PRO A 568 8.78 -27.00 5.84
C PRO A 568 9.47 -26.42 4.61
N VAL A 569 9.01 -25.24 4.20
CA VAL A 569 9.47 -24.54 3.01
C VAL A 569 10.11 -23.22 3.39
N LEU A 570 11.32 -22.99 2.85
CA LEU A 570 12.01 -21.71 2.88
C LEU A 570 11.70 -20.95 1.59
N ALA A 571 11.13 -19.76 1.70
CA ALA A 571 10.86 -18.87 0.56
C ALA A 571 11.24 -17.44 0.96
N SER A 572 11.35 -16.51 0.00
CA SER A 572 11.57 -15.10 0.34
C SER A 572 10.43 -14.53 1.17
N MET A 573 10.68 -13.44 1.89
CA MET A 573 9.65 -12.78 2.70
C MET A 573 8.42 -12.37 1.88
N ASN A 574 8.62 -11.93 0.64
CA ASN A 574 7.53 -11.49 -0.22
C ASN A 574 6.64 -12.65 -0.67
N LEU A 575 7.26 -13.79 -1.00
CA LEU A 575 6.55 -14.99 -1.46
C LEU A 575 5.91 -15.74 -0.30
N ALA A 576 6.53 -15.74 0.88
CA ALA A 576 6.08 -16.51 2.02
C ALA A 576 4.65 -16.16 2.51
N GLY A 577 4.26 -14.89 2.41
CA GLY A 577 2.91 -14.46 2.81
C GLY A 577 1.81 -15.07 1.94
N SER A 578 2.04 -15.11 0.62
CA SER A 578 1.07 -15.68 -0.33
C SER A 578 1.15 -17.21 -0.39
N MET A 579 2.33 -17.78 -0.23
CA MET A 579 2.51 -19.22 0.02
C MET A 579 1.68 -19.72 1.21
N ARG A 580 1.67 -18.98 2.33
CA ARG A 580 0.86 -19.32 3.50
C ARG A 580 -0.64 -19.32 3.17
N ALA A 581 -1.12 -18.37 2.38
CA ALA A 581 -2.53 -18.24 2.02
C ALA A 581 -3.00 -19.35 1.08
N PHE A 582 -2.20 -19.69 0.06
CA PHE A 582 -2.65 -20.52 -1.05
C PHE A 582 -2.14 -21.97 -1.03
N THR A 583 -1.25 -22.32 -0.09
CA THR A 583 -0.72 -23.68 0.01
C THR A 583 -0.86 -24.24 1.41
N HIS A 584 -0.72 -25.55 1.58
CA HIS A 584 -0.83 -26.21 2.89
C HIS A 584 0.51 -26.31 3.65
N VAL A 585 1.63 -25.86 3.08
CA VAL A 585 2.95 -26.04 3.68
C VAL A 585 3.22 -25.06 4.84
N PRO A 586 4.02 -25.45 5.84
CA PRO A 586 4.54 -24.55 6.85
C PRO A 586 5.71 -23.71 6.32
N MET A 587 5.67 -22.41 6.64
CA MET A 587 6.69 -21.42 6.30
C MET A 587 7.67 -21.22 7.45
N ILE A 588 8.92 -20.93 7.11
CA ILE A 588 10.01 -20.69 8.07
C ILE A 588 10.18 -19.21 8.36
N ILE A 589 10.00 -18.38 7.34
CA ILE A 589 10.03 -16.92 7.41
C ILE A 589 8.78 -16.34 6.76
N HIS A 590 8.46 -15.07 7.07
CA HIS A 590 7.28 -14.37 6.56
C HIS A 590 7.53 -12.84 6.53
N PRO A 591 6.65 -12.02 5.92
CA PRO A 591 6.95 -10.60 5.67
C PRO A 591 6.85 -9.66 6.89
N GLN A 592 6.62 -10.17 8.10
CA GLN A 592 6.48 -9.35 9.33
C GLN A 592 7.72 -9.48 10.20
N PHE A 593 8.67 -8.56 10.06
CA PHE A 593 10.05 -8.67 10.59
C PHE A 593 10.30 -7.92 11.91
N GLU A 594 9.28 -7.76 12.74
CA GLU A 594 9.36 -7.12 14.06
C GLU A 594 10.17 -7.96 15.07
N SER A 595 10.20 -9.30 14.90
CA SER A 595 11.01 -10.20 15.72
C SER A 595 12.50 -10.07 15.44
N GLU A 596 13.31 -10.07 16.49
CA GLU A 596 14.74 -10.29 16.34
C GLU A 596 15.07 -11.69 15.82
N ASN A 597 14.44 -12.75 16.38
CA ASN A 597 14.69 -14.13 15.97
C ASN A 597 14.34 -14.37 14.49
N LEU A 598 13.20 -13.85 14.05
CA LEU A 598 12.79 -13.90 12.65
C LEU A 598 13.76 -13.14 11.74
N ARG A 599 14.21 -11.93 12.11
CA ARG A 599 15.22 -11.19 11.33
C ARG A 599 16.51 -11.99 11.15
N LYS A 600 16.95 -12.73 12.18
CA LYS A 600 18.09 -13.65 12.09
C LYS A 600 17.83 -14.79 11.09
N ARG A 601 16.65 -15.43 11.15
CA ARG A 601 16.25 -16.47 10.17
C ARG A 601 16.18 -15.94 8.74
N VAL A 602 15.65 -14.72 8.55
CA VAL A 602 15.61 -14.03 7.26
C VAL A 602 17.03 -13.81 6.74
N GLN A 603 17.93 -13.27 7.56
CA GLN A 603 19.33 -13.07 7.17
C GLN A 603 20.01 -14.37 6.72
N GLN A 604 19.78 -15.46 7.45
CA GLN A 604 20.25 -16.79 7.07
C GLN A 604 19.66 -17.26 5.74
N ALA A 605 18.35 -17.10 5.54
CA ALA A 605 17.68 -17.50 4.30
C ALA A 605 18.21 -16.74 3.06
N TYR A 606 18.55 -15.46 3.22
CA TYR A 606 19.03 -14.60 2.14
C TYR A 606 20.50 -14.87 1.75
N GLU A 607 21.16 -15.82 2.40
CA GLU A 607 22.41 -16.44 1.91
C GLU A 607 22.23 -17.05 0.51
N LEU A 608 21.02 -17.54 0.18
CA LEU A 608 20.68 -18.10 -1.13
C LEU A 608 21.00 -17.15 -2.31
N TYR A 609 20.84 -15.84 -2.10
CA TYR A 609 21.01 -14.83 -3.14
C TYR A 609 22.40 -14.20 -3.12
N ASN A 610 23.34 -14.76 -2.37
CA ASN A 610 24.71 -14.28 -2.23
C ASN A 610 25.73 -15.30 -2.77
N CYS A 611 27.03 -15.05 -2.61
CA CYS A 611 28.12 -15.85 -3.21
C CYS A 611 28.68 -16.91 -2.25
N GLY A 612 27.84 -17.41 -1.33
CA GLY A 612 28.19 -18.47 -0.38
C GLY A 612 28.42 -19.84 -1.04
N SER A 613 28.81 -20.84 -0.24
CA SER A 613 28.94 -22.23 -0.70
C SER A 613 27.64 -23.03 -0.51
N GLU A 614 27.41 -24.04 -1.35
CA GLU A 614 26.26 -24.94 -1.20
C GLU A 614 26.23 -25.65 0.15
N GLU A 615 27.39 -26.03 0.68
CA GLU A 615 27.51 -26.67 2.00
C GLU A 615 27.11 -25.72 3.14
N SER A 616 27.54 -24.45 3.06
CA SER A 616 27.15 -23.43 4.04
C SER A 616 25.64 -23.22 4.03
N PHE A 617 25.03 -23.15 2.84
CA PHE A 617 23.60 -23.00 2.72
C PHE A 617 22.81 -24.27 3.10
N ALA A 618 23.34 -25.46 2.83
CA ALA A 618 22.77 -26.73 3.28
C ALA A 618 22.73 -26.77 4.82
N THR A 619 23.83 -26.38 5.48
CA THR A 619 23.90 -26.22 6.93
C THR A 619 22.87 -25.20 7.44
N THR A 620 22.71 -24.08 6.73
CA THR A 620 21.66 -23.09 7.02
C THR A 620 20.26 -23.71 6.95
N MET A 621 19.95 -24.48 5.90
CA MET A 621 18.66 -25.16 5.77
C MET A 621 18.44 -26.20 6.88
N GLU A 622 19.46 -26.97 7.26
CA GLU A 622 19.38 -27.91 8.38
C GLU A 622 19.09 -27.21 9.70
N ASN A 623 19.79 -26.10 9.99
CA ASN A 623 19.58 -25.29 11.19
C ASN A 623 18.16 -24.71 11.25
N LEU A 624 17.63 -24.27 10.11
CA LEU A 624 16.26 -23.78 9.98
C LEU A 624 15.21 -24.90 9.90
N LYS A 625 15.64 -26.17 9.87
CA LYS A 625 14.81 -27.37 9.64
C LYS A 625 14.01 -27.30 8.33
N ALA A 626 14.54 -26.59 7.34
CA ALA A 626 13.99 -26.47 6.00
C ALA A 626 14.21 -27.75 5.20
N LYS A 627 13.16 -28.23 4.52
CA LYS A 627 13.26 -29.38 3.61
C LYS A 627 13.28 -28.97 2.15
N LEU A 628 12.52 -27.92 1.82
CA LEU A 628 12.45 -27.32 0.51
C LEU A 628 12.86 -25.86 0.58
N VAL A 629 13.47 -25.35 -0.50
CA VAL A 629 13.72 -23.93 -0.72
C VAL A 629 13.15 -23.52 -2.06
N ILE A 630 12.39 -22.42 -2.07
CA ILE A 630 11.88 -21.80 -3.28
C ILE A 630 12.83 -20.69 -3.70
N PHE A 631 13.26 -20.80 -4.94
CA PHE A 631 14.12 -19.86 -5.61
C PHE A 631 13.28 -18.97 -6.54
N GLU A 632 13.63 -17.68 -6.59
CA GLU A 632 12.99 -16.65 -7.43
C GLU A 632 14.04 -16.08 -8.40
N TYR A 633 13.87 -16.27 -9.70
CA TYR A 633 14.88 -15.85 -10.70
C TYR A 633 15.13 -14.34 -10.65
N SER A 634 14.07 -13.54 -10.50
CA SER A 634 14.13 -12.07 -10.45
C SER A 634 14.99 -11.53 -9.30
N ARG A 635 15.21 -12.31 -8.23
CA ARG A 635 16.04 -11.93 -7.08
C ARG A 635 17.50 -12.37 -7.19
N CYS A 636 17.80 -13.35 -8.04
CA CYS A 636 19.17 -13.87 -8.18
C CYS A 636 20.13 -12.81 -8.73
N PHE A 637 19.67 -12.10 -9.77
CA PHE A 637 20.46 -11.07 -10.43
C PHE A 637 20.37 -9.70 -9.75
N PHE A 638 19.55 -9.60 -8.69
CA PHE A 638 19.36 -8.39 -7.92
C PHE A 638 19.26 -8.72 -6.42
N THR A 639 20.40 -8.74 -5.74
CA THR A 639 20.47 -8.95 -4.29
C THR A 639 20.78 -7.63 -3.58
N PRO A 640 19.77 -6.87 -3.13
CA PRO A 640 20.02 -5.61 -2.44
C PRO A 640 20.48 -5.83 -0.99
N TYR A 641 20.37 -7.06 -0.46
CA TYR A 641 20.61 -7.38 0.94
C TYR A 641 22.06 -7.77 1.20
N LYS A 642 22.79 -6.89 1.89
CA LYS A 642 24.11 -7.20 2.45
C LYS A 642 23.94 -7.90 3.80
N LEU A 643 24.45 -9.12 3.91
CA LEU A 643 24.47 -9.88 5.16
C LEU A 643 25.52 -9.31 6.11
N ASP A 644 25.29 -9.40 7.42
CA ASP A 644 26.28 -8.92 8.40
C ASP A 644 27.59 -9.75 8.35
N ASP A 645 27.52 -11.05 8.00
CA ASP A 645 28.72 -11.83 7.68
C ASP A 645 29.23 -11.48 6.28
N LYS A 646 30.15 -10.53 6.23
CA LYS A 646 30.74 -10.00 4.99
C LYS A 646 31.41 -11.07 4.12
N ARG A 647 31.78 -12.23 4.66
CA ARG A 647 32.43 -13.33 3.91
C ARG A 647 31.47 -14.04 2.95
N LYS A 648 30.18 -14.03 3.27
CA LYS A 648 29.14 -14.68 2.45
C LYS A 648 28.64 -13.78 1.31
N ASN A 649 28.84 -12.47 1.43
CA ASN A 649 28.37 -11.50 0.44
C ASN A 649 29.16 -11.59 -0.87
N CYS A 650 28.47 -11.34 -1.99
CA CYS A 650 29.14 -11.17 -3.27
C CYS A 650 30.04 -9.92 -3.30
N ASN A 651 31.14 -10.02 -4.03
CA ASN A 651 32.06 -8.92 -4.27
C ASN A 651 32.22 -8.73 -5.78
N SER A 652 31.74 -7.62 -6.31
CA SER A 652 31.72 -7.32 -7.74
C SER A 652 33.10 -7.28 -8.41
N LYS A 653 34.19 -7.10 -7.63
CA LYS A 653 35.57 -7.17 -8.16
C LYS A 653 36.11 -8.59 -8.24
N LYS A 654 35.52 -9.55 -7.53
CA LYS A 654 36.03 -10.92 -7.38
C LYS A 654 35.12 -11.99 -7.96
N HIS A 655 33.81 -11.74 -7.98
CA HIS A 655 32.80 -12.72 -8.33
C HIS A 655 32.08 -12.31 -9.61
N GLN A 656 31.84 -13.28 -10.47
CA GLN A 656 31.01 -13.14 -11.67
C GLN A 656 29.57 -13.60 -11.36
N THR A 657 28.65 -13.41 -12.30
CA THR A 657 27.25 -13.82 -12.15
C THR A 657 27.13 -15.32 -11.87
N GLU A 658 28.01 -16.12 -12.47
CA GLU A 658 28.06 -17.57 -12.28
C GLU A 658 28.52 -17.99 -10.87
N ASP A 659 29.11 -17.08 -10.09
CA ASP A 659 29.50 -17.34 -8.71
C ASP A 659 28.34 -17.22 -7.72
N LEU A 660 27.18 -16.70 -8.16
CA LEU A 660 25.98 -16.61 -7.33
C LEU A 660 25.51 -18.01 -6.92
N MET A 661 25.19 -18.18 -5.64
CA MET A 661 24.70 -19.45 -5.10
C MET A 661 23.44 -19.91 -5.84
N CYS A 662 22.53 -19.00 -6.14
CA CYS A 662 21.35 -19.29 -6.95
C CYS A 662 21.66 -19.85 -8.34
N MET A 663 22.70 -19.39 -9.03
CA MET A 663 23.10 -19.95 -10.33
C MET A 663 23.75 -21.33 -10.17
N LYS A 664 24.56 -21.51 -9.11
CA LYS A 664 25.20 -22.79 -8.78
C LYS A 664 24.20 -23.91 -8.48
N LEU A 665 23.02 -23.60 -7.96
CA LEU A 665 22.00 -24.62 -7.68
C LEU A 665 21.45 -25.30 -8.93
N HIS A 666 21.45 -24.62 -10.08
CA HIS A 666 21.03 -25.20 -11.36
C HIS A 666 22.07 -26.15 -11.97
N ALA A 667 23.26 -26.24 -11.37
CA ALA A 667 24.42 -26.98 -11.88
C ALA A 667 24.56 -28.40 -11.32
N ARG A 668 23.49 -29.20 -11.31
CA ARG A 668 23.47 -30.53 -10.65
C ARG A 668 24.09 -30.47 -9.25
N SER A 669 23.41 -29.79 -8.34
CA SER A 669 23.91 -29.55 -6.99
C SER A 669 24.18 -30.85 -6.22
N ARG A 670 25.28 -30.84 -5.47
CA ARG A 670 25.66 -31.95 -4.58
C ARG A 670 24.66 -32.11 -3.43
N TYR A 671 24.17 -31.00 -2.88
CA TYR A 671 23.32 -30.97 -1.70
C TYR A 671 21.83 -30.80 -2.03
N PHE A 672 21.51 -30.32 -3.22
CA PHE A 672 20.15 -29.94 -3.59
C PHE A 672 19.62 -30.77 -4.76
N LYS A 673 18.33 -31.08 -4.66
CA LYS A 673 17.55 -31.91 -5.57
C LYS A 673 16.51 -31.03 -6.25
N LEU A 674 16.52 -30.85 -7.57
CA LEU A 674 15.53 -30.00 -8.25
C LEU A 674 14.17 -30.72 -8.28
N MET A 675 13.15 -30.11 -7.69
CA MET A 675 11.81 -30.70 -7.56
C MET A 675 10.78 -30.03 -8.47
N PHE A 676 10.97 -28.76 -8.80
CA PHE A 676 10.03 -27.99 -9.61
C PHE A 676 10.74 -26.83 -10.27
N MET A 677 10.31 -26.45 -11.47
CA MET A 677 10.80 -25.26 -12.15
C MET A 677 9.72 -24.73 -13.09
N ASN A 678 9.57 -23.41 -13.12
CA ASN A 678 8.74 -22.68 -14.09
C ASN A 678 9.43 -21.35 -14.47
N GLY A 679 8.76 -20.45 -15.19
CA GLY A 679 9.37 -19.21 -15.71
C GLY A 679 9.93 -18.26 -14.64
N ASN A 680 9.41 -18.30 -13.40
CA ASN A 680 9.79 -17.37 -12.33
C ASN A 680 10.32 -18.05 -11.05
N TYR A 681 10.04 -19.35 -10.88
CA TYR A 681 10.33 -20.08 -9.65
C TYR A 681 10.99 -21.43 -9.91
N ALA A 682 11.91 -21.82 -9.02
CA ALA A 682 12.39 -23.19 -8.92
C ALA A 682 12.29 -23.67 -7.46
N VAL A 683 11.98 -24.94 -7.23
CA VAL A 683 11.95 -25.53 -5.89
C VAL A 683 13.03 -26.59 -5.80
N PHE A 684 13.89 -26.46 -4.80
CA PHE A 684 14.95 -27.42 -4.50
C PHE A 684 14.67 -28.12 -3.17
N GLN A 685 14.88 -29.43 -3.13
CA GLN A 685 14.85 -30.24 -1.92
C GLN A 685 16.27 -30.48 -1.42
N LEU A 686 16.47 -30.34 -0.10
CA LEU A 686 17.72 -30.73 0.54
C LEU A 686 17.88 -32.26 0.50
N ARG A 687 18.98 -32.76 -0.04
CA ARG A 687 19.31 -34.19 -0.08
C ARG A 687 19.68 -34.67 1.32
N LYS A 688 19.25 -35.87 1.68
CA LYS A 688 19.66 -36.51 2.95
C LYS A 688 21.14 -36.86 2.98
N GLN A 689 21.70 -37.18 1.81
CA GLN A 689 23.13 -37.45 1.62
C GLN A 689 23.60 -36.68 0.40
N PRO A 690 24.71 -35.93 0.48
CA PRO A 690 25.27 -35.24 -0.67
C PRO A 690 25.73 -36.23 -1.75
N LEU A 691 25.64 -35.86 -3.03
CA LEU A 691 26.17 -36.67 -4.13
C LEU A 691 27.71 -36.77 -4.07
N ASP A 692 28.26 -37.84 -4.66
CA ASP A 692 29.71 -38.01 -4.84
C ASP A 692 30.14 -37.50 -6.23
N GLY A 693 31.21 -36.70 -6.30
CA GLY A 693 31.79 -36.21 -7.57
C GLY A 693 32.33 -34.78 -7.52
N PRO A 694 33.25 -34.40 -8.44
CA PRO A 694 33.78 -33.05 -8.52
C PRO A 694 32.71 -32.05 -8.98
N ARG A 695 32.83 -30.81 -8.50
CA ARG A 695 31.96 -29.70 -8.87
C ARG A 695 32.02 -29.47 -10.39
N PRO A 696 30.90 -29.37 -11.12
CA PRO A 696 30.95 -28.84 -12.47
C PRO A 696 31.46 -27.40 -12.40
N LYS A 697 32.42 -27.05 -13.25
CA LYS A 697 32.95 -25.67 -13.31
C LYS A 697 31.82 -24.75 -13.75
N ALA A 698 31.76 -23.52 -13.23
CA ALA A 698 30.78 -22.50 -13.65
C ALA A 698 30.59 -22.39 -15.18
N LEU A 699 31.68 -22.54 -15.93
CA LEU A 699 31.68 -22.54 -17.40
C LEU A 699 30.99 -23.78 -18.01
N GLU A 700 31.11 -24.94 -17.36
CA GLU A 700 30.42 -26.18 -17.74
C GLU A 700 28.93 -26.09 -17.44
N VAL A 701 28.53 -25.37 -16.37
CA VAL A 701 27.12 -25.08 -16.06
C VAL A 701 26.49 -24.21 -17.13
N ARG A 702 27.21 -23.17 -17.56
CA ARG A 702 26.73 -22.28 -18.63
C ARG A 702 26.54 -23.04 -19.94
N ARG A 703 27.54 -23.82 -20.35
CA ARG A 703 27.41 -24.73 -21.50
C ARG A 703 26.30 -25.76 -21.33
N TRP A 704 26.12 -26.32 -20.14
CA TRP A 704 25.05 -27.27 -19.85
C TRP A 704 23.67 -26.61 -19.91
N LEU A 705 23.49 -25.41 -19.35
CA LEU A 705 22.24 -24.65 -19.49
C LEU A 705 21.97 -24.27 -20.94
N ASP A 706 22.99 -23.89 -21.70
CA ASP A 706 22.90 -23.56 -23.13
C ASP A 706 22.55 -24.81 -23.98
N ASP A 707 23.10 -25.98 -23.65
CA ASP A 707 22.91 -27.24 -24.40
C ASP A 707 21.67 -28.04 -23.96
N HIS A 708 21.31 -28.00 -22.67
CA HIS A 708 20.38 -28.94 -22.03
C HIS A 708 19.16 -28.32 -21.39
N SER A 709 19.03 -27.01 -21.17
CA SER A 709 17.83 -26.49 -20.48
C SER A 709 16.53 -26.69 -21.27
N ASN A 710 16.64 -26.86 -22.59
CA ASN A 710 15.54 -26.69 -23.54
C ASN A 710 15.33 -27.90 -24.48
N CYS A 711 16.40 -28.63 -24.81
CA CYS A 711 16.33 -29.79 -25.72
C CYS A 711 15.57 -31.00 -25.14
N TRP A 712 15.56 -31.18 -23.83
CA TRP A 712 15.00 -32.37 -23.19
C TRP A 712 13.48 -32.28 -22.99
N ALA A 713 12.93 -31.08 -22.75
CA ALA A 713 11.49 -30.80 -22.82
C ALA A 713 10.87 -31.33 -24.09
N LEU A 714 11.53 -30.99 -25.20
CA LEU A 714 11.07 -31.28 -26.54
C LEU A 714 11.22 -32.76 -26.86
N LYS A 715 12.22 -33.43 -26.26
CA LYS A 715 12.40 -34.89 -26.38
C LYS A 715 11.30 -35.66 -25.63
N LEU A 716 10.96 -35.25 -24.41
CA LEU A 716 9.97 -35.95 -23.59
C LEU A 716 8.52 -35.57 -23.94
N PHE A 717 8.31 -34.31 -24.34
CA PHE A 717 6.98 -33.75 -24.58
C PHE A 717 6.91 -32.96 -25.88
N PRO A 718 7.24 -33.60 -27.01
CA PRO A 718 7.23 -32.94 -28.30
C PRO A 718 5.84 -32.37 -28.63
N GLU A 719 4.77 -32.98 -28.12
CA GLU A 719 3.37 -32.63 -28.43
C GLU A 719 2.70 -31.70 -27.40
N ASN A 720 3.44 -31.12 -26.46
CA ASN A 720 2.89 -30.08 -25.58
C ASN A 720 3.07 -28.69 -26.22
N GLY A 721 1.97 -27.96 -26.39
CA GLY A 721 1.99 -26.67 -27.09
C GLY A 721 2.76 -25.59 -26.36
N TYR A 722 2.75 -25.61 -25.03
CA TYR A 722 3.41 -24.61 -24.19
C TYR A 722 4.92 -24.81 -24.17
N VAL A 723 5.36 -26.07 -24.15
CA VAL A 723 6.77 -26.44 -24.35
C VAL A 723 7.33 -25.81 -25.62
N ASN A 724 6.61 -26.00 -26.73
CA ASN A 724 7.03 -25.46 -28.00
C ASN A 724 6.99 -23.91 -28.00
N TYR A 725 6.01 -23.29 -27.35
CA TYR A 725 5.95 -21.82 -27.25
C TYR A 725 7.15 -21.22 -26.51
N TYR A 726 7.49 -21.73 -25.32
CA TYR A 726 8.62 -21.20 -24.55
C TYR A 726 9.96 -21.50 -25.21
N GLN A 727 10.10 -22.66 -25.84
CA GLN A 727 11.28 -22.94 -26.65
C GLN A 727 11.46 -21.90 -27.75
N ALA A 728 10.37 -21.61 -28.47
CA ALA A 728 10.40 -20.66 -29.56
C ALA A 728 10.80 -19.27 -29.05
N ARG A 729 10.19 -18.83 -27.94
CA ARG A 729 10.50 -17.53 -27.33
C ARG A 729 11.94 -17.44 -26.82
N PHE A 730 12.44 -18.47 -26.15
CA PHE A 730 13.84 -18.50 -25.72
C PHE A 730 14.78 -18.38 -26.92
N LEU A 731 14.53 -19.16 -27.97
CA LEU A 731 15.35 -19.11 -29.18
C LEU A 731 15.27 -17.74 -29.86
N ASP A 732 14.10 -17.14 -29.90
CA ASP A 732 13.83 -15.84 -30.52
C ASP A 732 14.45 -14.67 -29.74
N VAL A 733 14.13 -14.57 -28.45
CA VAL A 733 14.44 -13.41 -27.59
C VAL A 733 15.74 -13.58 -26.82
N ASP A 734 15.90 -14.69 -26.11
CA ASP A 734 16.99 -14.85 -25.13
C ASP A 734 18.29 -15.32 -25.81
N ALA A 735 18.18 -16.28 -26.72
CA ALA A 735 19.31 -16.84 -27.45
C ALA A 735 19.60 -16.10 -28.77
N ASN A 736 18.74 -15.15 -29.17
CA ASN A 736 18.88 -14.35 -30.39
C ASN A 736 19.10 -15.21 -31.67
N ARG A 737 18.38 -16.33 -31.75
CA ARG A 737 18.36 -17.32 -32.84
C ARG A 737 16.95 -17.43 -33.44
N PRO A 738 16.39 -16.35 -34.00
CA PRO A 738 14.99 -16.30 -34.39
C PRO A 738 14.63 -17.31 -35.50
N LYS A 739 15.55 -17.64 -36.42
CA LYS A 739 15.28 -18.62 -37.49
C LYS A 739 14.99 -20.02 -36.96
N ASP A 740 15.62 -20.37 -35.84
CA ASP A 740 15.48 -21.69 -35.21
C ASP A 740 14.19 -21.79 -34.37
N ALA A 741 13.60 -20.66 -33.99
CA ALA A 741 12.35 -20.58 -33.23
C ALA A 741 11.12 -20.98 -34.05
N LYS A 742 11.14 -20.74 -35.37
CA LYS A 742 10.00 -20.94 -36.29
C LYS A 742 9.26 -22.28 -36.14
N PRO A 743 9.92 -23.45 -36.21
CA PRO A 743 9.21 -24.73 -36.13
C PRO A 743 8.48 -24.91 -34.79
N TYR A 744 9.02 -24.33 -33.72
CA TYR A 744 8.44 -24.39 -32.38
C TYR A 744 7.25 -23.44 -32.26
N TYR A 745 7.31 -22.21 -32.79
CA TYR A 745 6.15 -21.32 -32.86
C TYR A 745 5.00 -21.92 -33.69
N GLU A 746 5.30 -22.51 -34.85
CA GLU A 746 4.29 -23.18 -35.70
C GLU A 746 3.68 -24.41 -35.01
N LYS A 747 4.47 -25.16 -34.24
CA LYS A 747 3.97 -26.30 -33.46
C LYS A 747 3.13 -25.83 -32.27
N ALA A 748 3.55 -24.78 -31.56
CA ALA A 748 2.79 -24.16 -30.48
C ALA A 748 1.43 -23.66 -30.97
N LEU A 749 1.39 -22.94 -32.11
CA LEU A 749 0.15 -22.46 -32.72
C LEU A 749 -0.82 -23.60 -33.06
N ARG A 750 -0.30 -24.74 -33.54
CA ARG A 750 -1.12 -25.92 -33.84
C ARG A 750 -1.72 -26.58 -32.61
N LEU A 751 -1.01 -26.54 -31.48
CA LEU A 751 -1.43 -27.19 -30.23
C LEU A 751 -2.26 -26.25 -29.34
N LEU A 752 -2.08 -24.93 -29.46
CA LEU A 752 -2.71 -23.89 -28.64
C LEU A 752 -3.52 -22.91 -29.49
N GLN A 753 -4.37 -23.45 -30.34
CA GLN A 753 -5.00 -22.74 -31.46
C GLN A 753 -5.84 -21.52 -31.07
N ASN A 754 -6.40 -21.53 -29.86
CA ASN A 754 -7.25 -20.46 -29.33
C ASN A 754 -6.59 -19.64 -28.23
N ASN A 755 -5.29 -19.83 -27.98
CA ASN A 755 -4.61 -19.06 -26.96
C ASN A 755 -4.27 -17.65 -27.48
N PRO A 756 -4.80 -16.57 -26.86
CA PRO A 756 -4.59 -15.23 -27.39
C PRO A 756 -3.12 -14.82 -27.42
N LYS A 757 -2.34 -15.18 -26.39
CA LYS A 757 -0.92 -14.80 -26.30
C LYS A 757 -0.07 -15.50 -27.35
N VAL A 758 -0.25 -16.81 -27.55
CA VAL A 758 0.46 -17.55 -28.61
C VAL A 758 0.13 -16.96 -29.99
N LEU A 759 -1.15 -16.65 -30.24
CA LEU A 759 -1.55 -16.01 -31.50
C LEU A 759 -0.88 -14.65 -31.68
N THR A 760 -0.87 -13.80 -30.65
CA THR A 760 -0.22 -12.48 -30.68
C THR A 760 1.28 -12.61 -30.95
N GLU A 761 1.98 -13.45 -30.19
CA GLU A 761 3.43 -13.63 -30.32
C GLU A 761 3.82 -14.21 -31.68
N VAL A 762 3.03 -15.15 -32.22
CA VAL A 762 3.29 -15.69 -33.56
C VAL A 762 3.07 -14.62 -34.64
N ILE A 763 2.03 -13.79 -34.52
CA ILE A 763 1.81 -12.65 -35.44
C ILE A 763 3.01 -11.69 -35.37
N LEU A 764 3.40 -11.27 -34.17
CA LEU A 764 4.52 -10.35 -33.95
C LEU A 764 5.85 -10.93 -34.44
N TYR A 765 6.12 -12.20 -34.15
CA TYR A 765 7.32 -12.89 -34.61
C TYR A 765 7.39 -12.93 -36.15
N HIS A 766 6.29 -13.26 -36.82
CA HIS A 766 6.27 -13.26 -38.27
C HIS A 766 6.38 -11.85 -38.87
N ASP A 767 5.75 -10.84 -38.26
CA ASP A 767 5.70 -9.48 -38.81
C ASP A 767 6.99 -8.69 -38.54
N LEU A 768 7.49 -8.74 -37.31
CA LEU A 768 8.62 -7.91 -36.87
C LEU A 768 9.97 -8.63 -37.00
N VAL A 769 10.02 -9.92 -36.67
CA VAL A 769 11.29 -10.67 -36.61
C VAL A 769 11.61 -11.30 -37.96
N LEU A 770 10.65 -12.05 -38.54
CA LEU A 770 10.84 -12.66 -39.86
C LEU A 770 10.55 -11.70 -41.01
N GLN A 771 9.88 -10.57 -40.78
CA GLN A 771 9.45 -9.63 -41.83
C GLN A 771 8.60 -10.30 -42.93
N HIS A 772 7.74 -11.23 -42.53
CA HIS A 772 6.86 -12.04 -43.38
C HIS A 772 5.37 -11.74 -43.12
N PRO A 773 4.88 -10.51 -43.40
CA PRO A 773 3.51 -10.09 -43.08
C PRO A 773 2.42 -10.86 -43.85
N SER A 774 2.79 -11.51 -44.96
CA SER A 774 1.88 -12.36 -45.73
C SER A 774 1.37 -13.57 -44.93
N PHE A 775 2.20 -14.13 -44.04
CA PHE A 775 1.80 -15.23 -43.17
C PHE A 775 0.73 -14.77 -42.17
N SER A 776 1.00 -13.68 -41.45
CA SER A 776 0.11 -13.14 -40.43
C SER A 776 -1.22 -12.69 -41.03
N SER A 777 -1.19 -11.99 -42.16
CA SER A 777 -2.38 -11.62 -42.94
C SER A 777 -3.24 -12.85 -43.30
N ALA A 778 -2.62 -13.90 -43.84
CA ALA A 778 -3.32 -15.13 -44.21
C ALA A 778 -3.89 -15.87 -42.98
N LEU A 779 -3.13 -15.91 -41.89
CA LEU A 779 -3.57 -16.49 -40.62
C LEU A 779 -4.80 -15.74 -40.09
N VAL A 780 -4.75 -14.41 -40.03
CA VAL A 780 -5.86 -13.57 -39.56
C VAL A 780 -7.09 -13.73 -40.45
N GLN A 781 -6.93 -13.74 -41.78
CA GLN A 781 -8.03 -13.95 -42.72
C GLN A 781 -8.73 -15.29 -42.51
N ARG A 782 -7.95 -16.36 -42.35
CA ARG A 782 -8.46 -17.70 -42.08
C ARG A 782 -9.22 -17.73 -40.75
N ARG A 783 -8.63 -17.14 -39.71
CA ARG A 783 -9.17 -17.10 -38.34
C ARG A 783 -10.38 -16.17 -38.21
N ALA A 784 -10.66 -15.31 -39.19
CA ALA A 784 -11.89 -14.51 -39.21
C ALA A 784 -13.16 -15.35 -39.43
N LYS A 785 -13.09 -16.39 -40.28
CA LYS A 785 -14.25 -17.20 -40.71
C LYS A 785 -14.43 -18.52 -39.94
N SER A 786 -13.46 -18.89 -39.11
CA SER A 786 -13.37 -20.16 -38.36
C SER A 786 -13.78 -21.41 -39.16
N SER A 787 -12.86 -21.95 -39.96
CA SER A 787 -13.13 -23.09 -40.85
C SER A 787 -12.58 -24.44 -40.35
N LYS A 788 -11.83 -24.46 -39.25
CA LYS A 788 -11.13 -25.67 -38.77
C LYS A 788 -11.71 -26.16 -37.44
N ALA A 789 -11.87 -27.48 -37.29
CA ALA A 789 -12.38 -28.08 -36.06
C ALA A 789 -11.49 -27.74 -34.85
N GLY A 790 -12.09 -27.19 -33.78
CA GLY A 790 -11.39 -26.76 -32.56
C GLY A 790 -10.89 -25.31 -32.57
N GLU A 791 -10.87 -24.64 -33.73
CA GLU A 791 -10.53 -23.22 -33.86
C GLU A 791 -11.76 -22.33 -33.59
N LEU A 792 -11.62 -21.29 -32.77
CA LEU A 792 -12.61 -20.21 -32.59
C LEU A 792 -12.32 -19.04 -33.52
N SER A 793 -13.33 -18.29 -33.97
CA SER A 793 -13.06 -17.04 -34.68
C SER A 793 -12.33 -16.05 -33.77
N LEU A 794 -11.45 -15.20 -34.34
CA LEU A 794 -10.76 -14.15 -33.57
C LEU A 794 -11.74 -13.32 -32.72
N LEU A 795 -12.89 -12.94 -33.29
CA LEU A 795 -13.91 -12.14 -32.61
C LEU A 795 -14.65 -12.90 -31.49
N GLN A 796 -14.58 -14.23 -31.49
CA GLN A 796 -15.20 -15.09 -30.47
C GLN A 796 -14.25 -15.38 -29.29
N LEU A 797 -12.96 -15.05 -29.41
CA LEU A 797 -12.02 -15.21 -28.31
C LEU A 797 -12.38 -14.28 -27.15
N LYS A 798 -12.26 -14.81 -25.94
CA LYS A 798 -12.50 -14.10 -24.67
C LYS A 798 -11.33 -14.36 -23.73
N GLY A 799 -11.16 -13.46 -22.77
CA GLY A 799 -10.12 -13.58 -21.75
C GLY A 799 -9.00 -12.54 -21.88
N PRO A 800 -8.00 -12.62 -20.99
CA PRO A 800 -6.88 -11.68 -20.92
C PRO A 800 -6.01 -11.73 -22.18
N GLY A 801 -5.46 -10.58 -22.57
CA GLY A 801 -4.61 -10.45 -23.77
C GLY A 801 -5.35 -10.46 -25.11
N VAL A 802 -6.68 -10.69 -25.13
CA VAL A 802 -7.48 -10.62 -26.37
C VAL A 802 -7.49 -9.21 -26.96
N GLY A 803 -7.50 -8.16 -26.14
CA GLY A 803 -7.43 -6.78 -26.63
C GLY A 803 -6.16 -6.53 -27.45
N THR A 804 -5.00 -6.94 -26.92
CA THR A 804 -3.71 -6.88 -27.62
C THR A 804 -3.69 -7.75 -28.88
N LEU A 805 -4.22 -8.99 -28.81
CA LEU A 805 -4.37 -9.83 -30.00
C LEU A 805 -5.20 -9.15 -31.09
N MET A 806 -6.36 -8.57 -30.75
CA MET A 806 -7.21 -7.90 -31.74
C MET A 806 -6.49 -6.71 -32.37
N CYS A 807 -5.70 -5.97 -31.58
CA CYS A 807 -4.91 -4.85 -32.07
C CYS A 807 -3.81 -5.31 -33.05
N GLU A 808 -2.98 -6.30 -32.68
CA GLU A 808 -1.93 -6.80 -33.58
C GLU A 808 -2.51 -7.52 -34.82
N ALA A 809 -3.61 -8.27 -34.65
CA ALA A 809 -4.31 -8.90 -35.76
C ALA A 809 -4.93 -7.86 -36.72
N ALA A 810 -5.37 -6.70 -36.22
CA ALA A 810 -5.84 -5.60 -37.06
C ALA A 810 -4.72 -5.03 -37.93
N VAL A 811 -3.52 -4.85 -37.37
CA VAL A 811 -2.32 -4.43 -38.09
C VAL A 811 -1.96 -5.44 -39.18
N ALA A 812 -1.89 -6.72 -38.83
CA ALA A 812 -1.61 -7.79 -39.79
C ALA A 812 -2.66 -7.86 -40.92
N ALA A 813 -3.96 -7.72 -40.61
CA ALA A 813 -5.02 -7.67 -41.61
C ALA A 813 -4.88 -6.45 -42.54
N LYS A 814 -4.50 -5.29 -41.99
CA LYS A 814 -4.30 -4.06 -42.77
C LYS A 814 -3.12 -4.19 -43.74
N SER A 815 -1.98 -4.64 -43.24
CA SER A 815 -0.79 -4.96 -44.06
C SER A 815 -1.09 -5.97 -45.17
N GLY A 816 -2.06 -6.84 -44.92
CA GLY A 816 -2.61 -7.82 -45.85
C GLY A 816 -3.60 -7.32 -46.89
N GLY A 817 -3.95 -6.02 -46.90
CA GLY A 817 -4.97 -5.46 -47.79
C GLY A 817 -6.43 -5.76 -47.38
N GLN A 818 -6.66 -6.26 -46.16
CA GLN A 818 -7.99 -6.68 -45.68
C GLN A 818 -8.68 -5.57 -44.86
N ALA A 819 -8.92 -4.41 -45.48
CA ALA A 819 -9.36 -3.19 -44.79
C ALA A 819 -10.62 -3.37 -43.90
N LYS A 820 -11.64 -4.11 -44.37
CA LYS A 820 -12.87 -4.34 -43.61
C LYS A 820 -12.64 -5.17 -42.34
N LEU A 821 -11.80 -6.21 -42.44
CA LEU A 821 -11.47 -7.07 -41.30
C LEU A 821 -10.57 -6.34 -40.31
N ALA A 822 -9.59 -5.59 -40.81
CA ALA A 822 -8.72 -4.75 -39.99
C ALA A 822 -9.54 -3.77 -39.13
N LEU A 823 -10.52 -3.09 -39.73
CA LEU A 823 -11.39 -2.16 -39.00
C LEU A 823 -12.23 -2.85 -37.93
N GLN A 824 -12.78 -4.04 -38.21
CA GLN A 824 -13.56 -4.81 -37.23
C GLN A 824 -12.72 -5.25 -36.03
N LEU A 825 -11.53 -5.79 -36.29
CA LEU A 825 -10.59 -6.19 -35.24
C LEU A 825 -10.11 -4.98 -34.44
N TRP A 826 -9.85 -3.86 -35.11
CA TRP A 826 -9.45 -2.61 -34.47
C TRP A 826 -10.53 -2.06 -33.54
N GLN A 827 -11.79 -2.01 -33.99
CA GLN A 827 -12.92 -1.61 -33.17
C GLN A 827 -13.05 -2.50 -31.93
N ARG A 828 -12.89 -3.82 -32.11
CA ARG A 828 -12.92 -4.76 -30.99
C ARG A 828 -11.75 -4.55 -30.03
N ALA A 829 -10.56 -4.23 -30.54
CA ALA A 829 -9.42 -3.86 -29.70
C ALA A 829 -9.70 -2.59 -28.89
N GLN A 830 -10.34 -1.58 -29.49
CA GLN A 830 -10.74 -0.36 -28.80
C GLN A 830 -11.86 -0.58 -27.77
N GLU A 831 -12.72 -1.59 -27.94
CA GLU A 831 -13.70 -1.97 -26.92
C GLU A 831 -13.05 -2.65 -25.72
N LEU A 832 -12.06 -3.52 -25.97
CA LEU A 832 -11.46 -4.38 -24.94
C LEU A 832 -10.27 -3.74 -24.23
N ALA A 833 -9.42 -3.01 -24.97
CA ALA A 833 -8.18 -2.40 -24.51
C ALA A 833 -7.96 -1.00 -25.14
N PRO A 834 -8.92 -0.05 -25.01
CA PRO A 834 -8.84 1.28 -25.62
C PRO A 834 -7.58 2.06 -25.27
N LEU A 835 -7.03 1.84 -24.07
CA LEU A 835 -5.86 2.56 -23.56
C LEU A 835 -4.58 1.70 -23.59
N GLY A 836 -4.63 0.52 -24.21
CA GLY A 836 -3.49 -0.39 -24.30
C GLY A 836 -2.35 0.19 -25.14
N ASN A 837 -1.11 -0.19 -24.80
CA ASN A 837 0.08 0.29 -25.51
C ASN A 837 0.05 -0.07 -27.00
N CYS A 838 -0.51 -1.24 -27.35
CA CYS A 838 -0.69 -1.64 -28.75
C CYS A 838 -1.53 -0.63 -29.54
N VAL A 839 -2.70 -0.23 -29.01
CA VAL A 839 -3.61 0.71 -29.70
C VAL A 839 -2.94 2.07 -29.89
N ARG A 840 -2.17 2.52 -28.90
CA ARG A 840 -1.39 3.77 -29.00
C ARG A 840 -0.31 3.68 -30.06
N ASN A 841 0.50 2.62 -30.03
CA ASN A 841 1.67 2.47 -30.89
C ASN A 841 1.29 2.22 -32.35
N ASN A 842 0.21 1.46 -32.57
CA ASN A 842 -0.26 1.09 -33.90
C ASN A 842 -1.30 2.07 -34.47
N TRP A 843 -1.64 3.15 -33.75
CA TRP A 843 -2.59 4.17 -34.19
C TRP A 843 -2.26 4.76 -35.57
N PRO A 844 -1.02 5.20 -35.85
CA PRO A 844 -0.69 5.80 -37.15
C PRO A 844 -0.81 4.80 -38.29
N ILE A 845 -0.47 3.53 -38.03
CA ILE A 845 -0.55 2.45 -39.00
C ILE A 845 -2.01 2.21 -39.39
N ILE A 846 -2.93 2.18 -38.44
CA ILE A 846 -4.34 1.89 -38.72
C ILE A 846 -5.07 3.08 -39.36
N ASN A 847 -4.67 4.32 -39.07
CA ASN A 847 -5.33 5.51 -39.62
C ASN A 847 -4.63 6.11 -40.86
N ASP A 848 -3.54 5.49 -41.34
CA ASP A 848 -2.73 5.99 -42.48
C ASP A 848 -2.19 7.40 -42.24
N GLU A 849 -1.74 7.66 -41.01
CA GLU A 849 -1.26 8.96 -40.56
C GLU A 849 0.25 8.98 -40.40
N ARG A 850 0.88 10.15 -40.56
CA ARG A 850 2.29 10.31 -40.23
C ARG A 850 2.45 10.27 -38.71
N ALA A 851 3.58 9.80 -38.20
CA ALA A 851 3.82 9.76 -36.75
C ALA A 851 3.73 11.13 -36.06
N GLU A 852 3.86 12.22 -36.81
CA GLU A 852 3.74 13.61 -36.36
C GLU A 852 2.27 14.09 -36.25
N ASP A 853 1.32 13.38 -36.87
CA ASP A 853 -0.09 13.73 -36.84
C ASP A 853 -0.69 13.39 -35.46
N ASN A 854 -1.02 14.44 -34.70
CA ASN A 854 -1.49 14.31 -33.32
C ASN A 854 -2.97 13.87 -33.22
N SER A 855 -3.47 13.05 -34.15
CA SER A 855 -4.87 12.62 -34.18
C SER A 855 -5.22 11.70 -33.01
N TYR A 856 -4.28 10.84 -32.58
CA TYR A 856 -4.44 9.98 -31.41
C TYR A 856 -4.74 10.84 -30.18
N ALA A 857 -3.99 11.93 -29.97
CA ALA A 857 -4.23 12.82 -28.84
C ALA A 857 -5.57 13.58 -28.95
N ARG A 858 -6.06 13.83 -30.17
CA ARG A 858 -7.38 14.44 -30.41
C ARG A 858 -8.51 13.46 -30.10
N GLN A 859 -8.42 12.21 -30.58
CA GLN A 859 -9.45 11.19 -30.38
C GLN A 859 -9.43 10.62 -28.96
N TYR A 860 -8.24 10.40 -28.41
CA TYR A 860 -8.00 10.09 -27.00
C TYR A 860 -7.68 11.35 -26.21
N SER A 861 -8.49 12.38 -26.42
CA SER A 861 -8.54 13.52 -25.51
C SER A 861 -8.81 13.01 -24.09
N THR A 862 -8.42 13.80 -23.10
CA THR A 862 -8.46 13.38 -21.71
C THR A 862 -9.87 12.97 -21.25
N TRP A 863 -10.92 13.63 -21.76
CA TRP A 863 -12.33 13.25 -21.52
C TRP A 863 -12.83 12.06 -22.33
N ALA A 864 -12.25 11.80 -23.50
CA ALA A 864 -12.55 10.58 -24.26
C ALA A 864 -11.99 9.34 -23.53
N LYS A 865 -10.76 9.42 -23.00
CA LYS A 865 -10.17 8.34 -22.18
C LYS A 865 -11.03 7.98 -20.98
N VAL A 866 -11.59 8.97 -20.28
CA VAL A 866 -12.51 8.75 -19.15
C VAL A 866 -13.79 8.04 -19.58
N ARG A 867 -14.39 8.45 -20.72
CA ARG A 867 -15.59 7.78 -21.26
C ARG A 867 -15.31 6.32 -21.66
N MET A 868 -14.14 6.06 -22.24
CA MET A 868 -13.72 4.72 -22.65
C MET A 868 -13.43 3.81 -21.44
N ALA A 869 -12.78 4.36 -20.40
CA ALA A 869 -12.61 3.70 -19.11
C ALA A 869 -13.95 3.37 -18.43
N ALA A 870 -14.88 4.33 -18.40
CA ALA A 870 -16.21 4.13 -17.84
C ALA A 870 -17.05 3.10 -18.60
N ALA A 871 -16.80 2.95 -19.91
CA ALA A 871 -17.44 1.95 -20.77
C ALA A 871 -16.91 0.51 -20.56
N GLY A 872 -15.86 0.31 -19.76
CA GLY A 872 -15.42 -1.01 -19.30
C GLY A 872 -14.30 -1.68 -20.11
N GLY A 873 -13.64 -0.96 -21.02
CA GLY A 873 -12.48 -1.47 -21.75
C GLY A 873 -11.21 -1.41 -20.89
N VAL A 874 -11.06 -2.36 -19.97
CA VAL A 874 -9.87 -2.49 -19.13
C VAL A 874 -9.42 -3.94 -19.20
N SER A 875 -8.54 -4.22 -20.16
CA SER A 875 -7.81 -5.46 -20.24
C SER A 875 -6.72 -5.45 -19.17
N LEU A 876 -6.62 -6.52 -18.39
CA LEU A 876 -5.36 -6.86 -17.74
C LEU A 876 -4.56 -7.67 -18.76
N GLU A 877 -3.39 -7.18 -19.20
CA GLU A 877 -2.36 -8.08 -19.71
C GLU A 877 -1.86 -8.90 -18.52
N ILE A 878 -2.52 -10.04 -18.28
CA ILE A 878 -1.87 -11.08 -17.50
C ILE A 878 -0.62 -11.44 -18.28
N GLY A 879 0.52 -11.49 -17.57
CA GLY A 879 1.80 -11.86 -18.15
C GLY A 879 1.70 -13.20 -18.89
N PRO A 880 2.76 -13.59 -19.64
CA PRO A 880 2.73 -14.65 -20.64
C PRO A 880 2.37 -16.09 -20.19
N HIS A 881 1.75 -16.31 -19.03
CA HIS A 881 1.76 -17.58 -18.32
C HIS A 881 0.38 -18.08 -17.87
N HIS A 882 -0.69 -17.89 -18.66
CA HIS A 882 -1.85 -18.81 -18.60
C HIS A 882 -1.55 -20.21 -19.16
N LEU A 883 -0.27 -20.57 -19.19
CA LEU A 883 0.33 -21.51 -20.10
C LEU A 883 1.33 -22.32 -19.31
N VAL A 884 1.08 -23.62 -19.28
CA VAL A 884 1.87 -24.63 -18.58
C VAL A 884 3.35 -24.47 -18.94
N ASN A 885 4.16 -23.93 -18.04
CA ASN A 885 5.60 -23.97 -18.26
C ASN A 885 6.03 -25.44 -18.28
N VAL A 886 7.00 -25.76 -19.12
CA VAL A 886 7.57 -27.09 -19.14
C VAL A 886 8.15 -27.40 -17.79
N ARG A 887 7.55 -28.38 -17.13
CA ARG A 887 7.98 -28.80 -15.80
C ARG A 887 8.95 -29.96 -15.92
N PHE A 888 9.93 -29.86 -15.07
CA PHE A 888 11.22 -30.44 -15.30
C PHE A 888 11.67 -31.11 -13.99
N LEU A 889 11.19 -32.34 -13.78
CA LEU A 889 11.38 -33.19 -12.60
C LEU A 889 12.57 -34.16 -12.71
N GLU A 890 13.77 -33.70 -12.38
CA GLU A 890 15.00 -34.46 -12.08
C GLU A 890 15.55 -35.71 -12.84
N ASP A 891 16.91 -35.71 -12.92
CA ASP A 891 17.96 -36.63 -13.39
C ASP A 891 17.67 -37.92 -14.20
N ASP A 892 16.50 -38.56 -14.17
CA ASP A 892 16.21 -39.75 -15.02
C ASP A 892 14.72 -39.96 -15.42
N ASP A 893 13.72 -39.35 -14.75
CA ASP A 893 12.28 -39.60 -15.02
C ASP A 893 11.42 -38.35 -14.80
N LEU A 894 11.33 -37.50 -15.83
CA LEU A 894 10.70 -36.18 -15.72
C LEU A 894 9.26 -36.24 -16.25
N THR A 895 8.28 -35.92 -15.41
CA THR A 895 6.85 -35.88 -15.78
C THR A 895 6.35 -34.44 -15.96
N LEU A 896 5.63 -34.18 -17.06
CA LEU A 896 4.96 -32.90 -17.28
C LEU A 896 3.78 -32.74 -16.32
N TRP A 897 3.61 -31.51 -15.87
CA TRP A 897 2.45 -31.08 -15.09
C TRP A 897 1.76 -29.91 -15.80
N PRO A 898 0.41 -29.79 -15.79
CA PRO A 898 -0.55 -30.69 -15.15
C PRO A 898 -0.73 -32.01 -15.92
N PRO A 899 -1.19 -33.08 -15.25
CA PRO A 899 -1.51 -34.34 -15.92
C PRO A 899 -2.59 -34.11 -16.99
N LYS A 900 -2.62 -34.99 -18.01
CA LYS A 900 -3.39 -34.92 -19.28
C LYS A 900 -4.88 -34.49 -19.20
N ASN A 901 -5.49 -34.42 -18.01
CA ASN A 901 -6.91 -34.13 -17.78
C ASN A 901 -7.22 -32.81 -17.04
N LYS A 902 -6.23 -31.97 -16.70
CA LYS A 902 -6.49 -30.64 -16.11
C LYS A 902 -6.14 -29.54 -17.11
N THR A 903 -7.06 -29.26 -18.03
CA THR A 903 -7.00 -28.13 -18.99
C THR A 903 -7.96 -27.00 -18.65
N SER A 904 -8.69 -27.09 -17.54
CA SER A 904 -9.69 -26.12 -17.13
C SER A 904 -9.14 -25.15 -16.08
N TRP A 905 -8.52 -24.08 -16.53
CA TRP A 905 -8.36 -22.82 -15.78
C TRP A 905 -8.97 -21.69 -16.58
#